data_AF-A0A317WMS9-F1
#
_entry.id   AF-A0A317WMS9-F1
#
_cell.length_a   1.000
_cell.length_b   1.000
_cell.length_c   1.000
_cell.angle_alpha   90.00
_cell.angle_beta   90.00
_cell.angle_gamma   90.00
#
_symmetry.space_group_name_H-M   'P 1'
#
loop_
_entity.id
_entity.type
_entity.pdbx_description
1 polymer ?
#
loop_
_entity_poly.entity_id
_entity_poly.type
_entity_poly.pdbx_seq_one_letter_code
_entity_poly.pdbx_strand_id
1 'polypeptide(L)'
;MDSPESSPYAGQKRKVADMSSDDEDHRPAMGFRGFARPSSRSESPPSHGGLGSTRRNPWNNSVQSSMKGGGNNAGKGGGGGGGAANSFAARMMAKMGYVEGQGLGSTGQGIINPIEAQARPTGAGLGAVREKTKQAREEEKRAAAHRGETIEDSSDEERKRRQKKKEARKREGRSGTGTPVARAKPQFRTAREMEKDMEGLEVPNVLKSLIDATGKEQKVLTSTAGLMTPQGFVSQGEGEAWKIAQRARNDLEAFADEWKGLAERKTYIDMEEAQIVDQLDTNQLKADQLTELVAAIGDLEIFQREDTRARLDEITDKLESIEIKYRNDIDEYRLSETAVAAIHPLFRQAMEEWEPLNDPTYLVSNLRRLQPLLLRKTQTEPTQRQSTSPYETMIYTLWLPRVRSALLNDWDVFEPAPATSLIVAWKELLPPFVYANVLDQLVVPKLTNGLKQWKPRSSSRRHTSSSSSHNSRFPWWLFTWLQYLDDRHTNPKQPTGLLSDAKRKFRVVLDTWDLSKGLIPGIELWRDALGSEFDPCLRNHLLPRLARHLRDSFEVNPQDQDLAPLEDVLKWSPFFKPNVSALLLVAEFFPKFHNILYIWLTNDPNYEEVAEWFSWWRSQIPSHLNDLSIVDDEWNTALRTMDLASQLGDRAAAELPPPTTTTPTTRTTQPLPTTTSIPGAPPKSTLPPTDPPSRKPKILEEIAFKDILESWCLEQGLIMLPLREAHPQNGLPLFRITASATGKGGVVAFVQGDVVWVQNKRAKETWEPMGLEEALVERAEGK
;
A
#
# COMPACT_ATOMS: atom_id res chain seq x y z
N MET A 1 47.78 -59.41 44.87
CA MET A 1 46.73 -59.27 45.88
C MET A 1 45.75 -58.21 45.40
N ASP A 2 44.50 -58.51 45.06
CA ASP A 2 43.87 -59.81 44.76
C ASP A 2 42.71 -59.63 43.76
N SER A 3 42.43 -60.68 43.00
CA SER A 3 41.24 -60.89 42.13
C SER A 3 40.10 -61.55 42.97
N PRO A 4 38.98 -62.10 42.44
CA PRO A 4 38.47 -62.28 41.07
C PRO A 4 37.00 -61.76 40.90
N GLU A 5 36.09 -62.13 39.96
CA GLU A 5 35.99 -63.08 38.82
C GLU A 5 34.89 -62.50 37.85
N SER A 6 34.47 -63.03 36.69
CA SER A 6 34.68 -64.33 36.01
C SER A 6 34.67 -64.25 34.46
N SER A 7 33.87 -65.09 33.78
CA SER A 7 33.75 -65.37 32.33
C SER A 7 32.48 -66.24 32.09
N PRO A 8 32.10 -66.79 30.90
CA PRO A 8 32.78 -66.88 29.58
C PRO A 8 31.85 -66.50 28.38
N TYR A 9 31.96 -66.90 27.09
CA TYR A 9 32.75 -67.92 26.36
C TYR A 9 33.10 -67.47 24.90
N ALA A 10 33.46 -68.43 24.03
CA ALA A 10 34.06 -68.35 22.69
C ALA A 10 33.10 -68.00 21.50
N GLY A 11 33.56 -67.73 20.26
CA GLY A 11 34.91 -68.02 19.75
C GLY A 11 35.37 -67.52 18.36
N GLN A 12 36.50 -68.13 17.97
CA GLN A 12 37.50 -67.94 16.89
C GLN A 12 36.97 -68.13 15.43
N LYS A 13 37.63 -67.81 14.29
CA LYS A 13 38.97 -67.24 13.92
C LYS A 13 39.02 -66.81 12.42
N ARG A 14 39.99 -65.93 12.09
CA ARG A 14 40.73 -65.59 10.81
C ARG A 14 40.73 -66.65 9.66
N LYS A 15 40.99 -66.37 8.36
CA LYS A 15 42.09 -65.64 7.62
C LYS A 15 41.67 -65.46 6.12
N VAL A 16 41.88 -64.36 5.36
CA VAL A 16 43.07 -63.81 4.59
C VAL A 16 43.35 -64.40 3.16
N ALA A 17 43.41 -63.51 2.14
CA ALA A 17 44.02 -63.57 0.76
C ALA A 17 43.46 -64.60 -0.26
N ASP A 18 43.36 -64.37 -1.60
CA ASP A 18 44.23 -63.77 -2.66
C ASP A 18 43.45 -62.84 -3.64
N MET A 19 44.02 -61.91 -4.45
CA MET A 19 44.71 -62.03 -5.76
C MET A 19 43.97 -62.93 -6.80
N SER A 20 43.92 -62.70 -8.12
CA SER A 20 44.70 -61.89 -9.10
C SER A 20 43.89 -61.72 -10.42
N SER A 21 44.35 -60.87 -11.36
CA SER A 21 44.18 -60.97 -12.86
C SER A 21 42.76 -61.12 -13.49
N ASP A 22 42.51 -60.75 -14.75
CA ASP A 22 43.42 -60.51 -15.90
C ASP A 22 42.81 -59.51 -16.91
N ASP A 23 43.65 -59.00 -17.82
CA ASP A 23 43.32 -58.21 -19.01
C ASP A 23 42.47 -59.01 -20.04
N GLU A 24 41.72 -58.45 -21.00
CA GLU A 24 42.25 -57.75 -22.19
C GLU A 24 41.15 -57.04 -23.04
N ASP A 25 41.63 -56.32 -24.06
CA ASP A 25 40.96 -55.55 -25.11
C ASP A 25 39.72 -56.15 -25.81
N HIS A 26 38.98 -55.29 -26.54
CA HIS A 26 38.82 -55.39 -28.01
C HIS A 26 37.91 -54.26 -28.58
N ARG A 27 38.49 -53.43 -29.47
CA ARG A 27 37.81 -52.56 -30.47
C ARG A 27 38.51 -52.79 -31.82
N PRO A 28 37.97 -52.36 -32.97
CA PRO A 28 36.56 -52.24 -33.40
C PRO A 28 36.32 -52.96 -34.76
N ALA A 29 35.08 -52.95 -35.29
CA ALA A 29 34.85 -53.26 -36.71
C ALA A 29 33.63 -52.50 -37.28
N MET A 30 33.85 -51.76 -38.38
CA MET A 30 32.81 -51.09 -39.17
C MET A 30 32.13 -52.09 -40.12
N GLY A 31 30.81 -51.99 -40.29
CA GLY A 31 30.06 -52.87 -41.20
C GLY A 31 28.77 -52.23 -41.72
N PHE A 32 28.81 -51.67 -42.94
CA PHE A 32 27.69 -50.96 -43.55
C PHE A 32 26.76 -51.90 -44.34
N ARG A 33 25.57 -52.18 -43.79
CA ARG A 33 24.35 -52.71 -44.46
C ARG A 33 23.17 -52.27 -43.59
N GLY A 34 22.02 -51.82 -44.09
CA GLY A 34 21.49 -51.74 -45.45
C GLY A 34 19.97 -51.64 -45.28
N PHE A 35 19.35 -50.54 -45.70
CA PHE A 35 17.98 -50.21 -45.30
C PHE A 35 16.93 -51.22 -45.80
N ALA A 36 16.12 -51.75 -44.88
CA ALA A 36 14.88 -52.45 -45.17
C ALA A 36 13.73 -51.84 -44.35
N ARG A 37 12.56 -51.68 -44.99
CA ARG A 37 11.38 -51.00 -44.42
C ARG A 37 10.68 -51.87 -43.36
N PRO A 38 10.26 -51.32 -42.21
CA PRO A 38 9.25 -51.96 -41.36
C PRO A 38 7.83 -51.55 -41.79
N SER A 39 6.99 -52.54 -42.04
CA SER A 39 5.54 -52.38 -42.24
C SER A 39 4.79 -52.25 -40.91
N SER A 40 3.66 -51.56 -40.94
CA SER A 40 2.75 -51.38 -39.79
C SER A 40 2.24 -52.68 -39.16
N ARG A 41 2.31 -52.77 -37.83
CA ARG A 41 1.21 -53.07 -36.87
C ARG A 41 1.79 -53.48 -35.52
N SER A 42 1.34 -52.84 -34.44
CA SER A 42 1.54 -53.31 -33.07
C SER A 42 0.19 -53.31 -32.35
N GLU A 43 -0.24 -54.49 -31.91
CA GLU A 43 -1.43 -54.69 -31.08
C GLU A 43 -1.14 -54.33 -29.62
N SER A 44 -2.19 -54.01 -28.87
CA SER A 44 -2.11 -53.62 -27.45
C SER A 44 -2.01 -54.84 -26.52
N PRO A 45 -1.16 -54.81 -25.47
CA PRO A 45 -1.22 -55.74 -24.34
C PRO A 45 -2.21 -55.28 -23.23
N PRO A 46 -2.58 -56.14 -22.26
CA PRO A 46 -3.98 -56.23 -21.82
C PRO A 46 -4.30 -55.83 -20.35
N SER A 47 -5.57 -56.03 -19.95
CA SER A 47 -6.17 -55.69 -18.65
C SER A 47 -6.31 -56.89 -17.70
N HIS A 48 -5.84 -56.74 -16.45
CA HIS A 48 -6.37 -57.31 -15.18
C HIS A 48 -5.46 -56.80 -14.04
N GLY A 49 -5.87 -56.53 -12.79
CA GLY A 49 -7.20 -56.49 -12.20
C GLY A 49 -7.22 -57.00 -10.74
N GLY A 50 -7.20 -56.12 -9.73
CA GLY A 50 -7.77 -56.40 -8.40
C GLY A 50 -6.92 -56.14 -7.13
N LEU A 51 -7.50 -55.34 -6.21
CA LEU A 51 -7.45 -55.43 -4.72
C LEU A 51 -6.12 -55.12 -3.99
N GLY A 52 -6.09 -54.34 -2.90
CA GLY A 52 -7.17 -53.63 -2.19
C GLY A 52 -6.71 -53.01 -0.84
N SER A 53 -7.68 -52.59 -0.01
CA SER A 53 -7.54 -52.00 1.35
C SER A 53 -7.00 -50.55 1.49
N THR A 54 -7.54 -49.66 2.33
CA THR A 54 -8.83 -49.62 3.08
C THR A 54 -9.06 -48.22 3.68
N ARG A 55 -10.33 -47.75 3.73
CA ARG A 55 -10.91 -46.83 4.76
C ARG A 55 -10.35 -45.38 4.81
N ARG A 56 -11.12 -44.33 5.10
CA ARG A 56 -12.57 -44.20 5.38
C ARG A 56 -13.08 -42.79 5.04
N ASN A 57 -14.31 -42.76 4.55
CA ASN A 57 -15.20 -41.60 4.33
C ASN A 57 -15.81 -41.13 5.70
N PRO A 58 -16.76 -40.15 5.82
CA PRO A 58 -17.49 -39.40 4.78
C PRO A 58 -17.92 -37.92 5.12
N TRP A 59 -18.82 -37.40 4.25
CA TRP A 59 -19.94 -36.43 4.44
C TRP A 59 -19.75 -35.00 3.88
N ASN A 60 -20.70 -34.44 3.11
CA ASN A 60 -21.79 -35.03 2.31
C ASN A 60 -22.26 -34.02 1.26
N ASN A 61 -22.63 -34.44 0.05
CA ASN A 61 -23.41 -33.59 -0.86
C ASN A 61 -24.35 -34.45 -1.71
N SER A 62 -25.63 -34.13 -1.67
CA SER A 62 -26.71 -34.62 -2.53
C SER A 62 -27.40 -33.38 -3.14
N VAL A 63 -28.06 -33.40 -4.31
CA VAL A 63 -29.05 -34.38 -4.79
C VAL A 63 -28.97 -34.54 -6.33
N GLN A 64 -29.51 -35.66 -6.83
CA GLN A 64 -29.61 -36.07 -8.23
C GLN A 64 -30.52 -35.16 -9.08
N SER A 65 -30.39 -35.20 -10.42
CA SER A 65 -31.42 -35.84 -11.27
C SER A 65 -31.08 -35.86 -12.78
N SER A 66 -30.89 -37.08 -13.30
CA SER A 66 -31.36 -37.61 -14.59
C SER A 66 -32.21 -36.71 -15.52
N MET A 67 -31.91 -36.68 -16.83
CA MET A 67 -32.63 -37.53 -17.81
C MET A 67 -31.97 -37.65 -19.21
N LYS A 68 -32.34 -38.75 -19.90
CA LYS A 68 -31.93 -39.17 -21.25
C LYS A 68 -32.81 -38.54 -22.35
N GLY A 69 -32.29 -38.58 -23.59
CA GLY A 69 -33.06 -39.06 -24.75
C GLY A 69 -33.30 -38.02 -25.84
N GLY A 70 -32.81 -38.29 -27.05
CA GLY A 70 -33.03 -37.44 -28.24
C GLY A 70 -34.11 -37.97 -29.18
N GLY A 71 -34.39 -37.21 -30.24
CA GLY A 71 -35.30 -37.62 -31.32
C GLY A 71 -35.62 -36.47 -32.29
N ASN A 72 -35.22 -36.60 -33.56
CA ASN A 72 -35.60 -35.70 -34.67
C ASN A 72 -37.12 -35.76 -34.92
N ASN A 73 -37.82 -34.76 -35.48
CA ASN A 73 -37.67 -34.32 -36.88
C ASN A 73 -38.52 -33.06 -37.23
N ALA A 74 -38.34 -32.53 -38.44
CA ALA A 74 -38.83 -31.29 -39.04
C ALA A 74 -40.35 -30.96 -38.95
N GLY A 75 -40.69 -29.65 -38.96
CA GLY A 75 -42.07 -29.15 -38.89
C GLY A 75 -42.31 -27.66 -39.21
N LYS A 76 -41.75 -27.16 -40.32
CA LYS A 76 -42.15 -25.95 -41.11
C LYS A 76 -43.25 -24.99 -40.57
N GLY A 77 -42.85 -23.76 -40.20
CA GLY A 77 -43.54 -22.52 -40.58
C GLY A 77 -44.40 -21.76 -39.54
N GLY A 78 -44.47 -20.43 -39.70
CA GLY A 78 -45.42 -19.54 -39.01
C GLY A 78 -44.75 -18.53 -38.07
N GLY A 79 -44.86 -17.23 -38.37
CA GLY A 79 -44.27 -16.17 -37.53
C GLY A 79 -45.24 -15.55 -36.53
N GLY A 80 -44.70 -14.77 -35.60
CA GLY A 80 -45.42 -13.68 -34.92
C GLY A 80 -45.53 -13.78 -33.39
N GLY A 81 -45.30 -12.65 -32.71
CA GLY A 81 -45.91 -12.34 -31.40
C GLY A 81 -44.95 -12.28 -30.22
N GLY A 82 -44.66 -11.07 -29.74
CA GLY A 82 -43.75 -10.81 -28.63
C GLY A 82 -44.26 -11.21 -27.24
N GLY A 83 -43.37 -11.14 -26.24
CA GLY A 83 -43.72 -11.41 -24.85
C GLY A 83 -42.55 -11.57 -23.88
N ALA A 84 -41.75 -10.52 -23.61
CA ALA A 84 -40.73 -10.56 -22.54
C ALA A 84 -40.44 -9.22 -21.82
N ALA A 85 -41.02 -8.09 -22.26
CA ALA A 85 -40.66 -6.72 -21.86
C ALA A 85 -41.01 -6.31 -20.40
N ASN A 86 -41.22 -7.25 -19.47
CA ASN A 86 -41.65 -6.95 -18.10
C ASN A 86 -41.16 -7.94 -17.02
N SER A 87 -40.20 -8.82 -17.32
CA SER A 87 -39.65 -9.73 -16.30
C SER A 87 -38.82 -8.98 -15.24
N PHE A 88 -38.73 -9.52 -14.03
CA PHE A 88 -37.87 -8.99 -12.97
C PHE A 88 -36.40 -8.90 -13.43
N ALA A 89 -35.94 -9.91 -14.17
CA ALA A 89 -34.63 -9.91 -14.80
C ALA A 89 -34.44 -8.75 -15.79
N ALA A 90 -35.42 -8.48 -16.67
CA ALA A 90 -35.35 -7.34 -17.60
C ALA A 90 -35.24 -6.00 -16.87
N ARG A 91 -36.01 -5.79 -15.79
CA ARG A 91 -35.92 -4.57 -14.96
C ARG A 91 -34.59 -4.45 -14.21
N MET A 92 -34.03 -5.57 -13.75
CA MET A 92 -32.71 -5.61 -13.11
C MET A 92 -31.58 -5.33 -14.11
N MET A 93 -31.64 -5.91 -15.32
CA MET A 93 -30.68 -5.65 -16.39
C MET A 93 -30.73 -4.18 -16.83
N ALA A 94 -31.93 -3.62 -17.05
CA ALA A 94 -32.10 -2.20 -17.40
C ALA A 94 -31.51 -1.27 -16.32
N LYS A 95 -31.71 -1.58 -15.03
CA LYS A 95 -31.11 -0.82 -13.91
C LYS A 95 -29.57 -0.93 -13.87
N MET A 96 -29.00 -2.00 -14.42
CA MET A 96 -27.54 -2.19 -14.58
C MET A 96 -27.00 -1.67 -15.92
N GLY A 97 -27.77 -0.87 -16.68
CA GLY A 97 -27.34 -0.22 -17.91
C GLY A 97 -27.57 -1.00 -19.21
N TYR A 98 -28.30 -2.13 -19.18
CA TYR A 98 -28.66 -2.85 -20.40
C TYR A 98 -29.71 -2.11 -21.22
N VAL A 99 -29.44 -1.95 -22.52
CA VAL A 99 -30.38 -1.42 -23.52
C VAL A 99 -30.72 -2.54 -24.50
N GLU A 100 -32.01 -2.72 -24.83
CA GLU A 100 -32.42 -3.75 -25.79
C GLU A 100 -31.72 -3.56 -27.15
N GLY A 101 -30.97 -4.59 -27.58
CA GLY A 101 -30.14 -4.56 -28.79
C GLY A 101 -28.66 -4.22 -28.57
N GLN A 102 -28.24 -3.95 -27.33
CA GLN A 102 -26.82 -3.82 -26.94
C GLN A 102 -26.38 -5.00 -26.05
N GLY A 103 -25.06 -5.14 -25.85
CA GLY A 103 -24.50 -6.17 -25.00
C GLY A 103 -24.77 -5.94 -23.51
N LEU A 104 -24.79 -7.02 -22.73
CA LEU A 104 -24.96 -6.91 -21.27
C LEU A 104 -23.72 -6.27 -20.60
N GLY A 105 -23.92 -5.16 -19.88
CA GLY A 105 -22.88 -4.45 -19.13
C GLY A 105 -22.99 -2.92 -19.30
N SER A 106 -22.43 -2.15 -18.37
CA SER A 106 -22.51 -0.67 -18.38
C SER A 106 -21.90 0.01 -19.60
N THR A 107 -21.04 -0.70 -20.34
CA THR A 107 -20.39 -0.28 -21.59
C THR A 107 -20.80 -1.15 -22.79
N GLY A 108 -21.93 -1.87 -22.72
CA GLY A 108 -22.45 -2.65 -23.84
C GLY A 108 -21.58 -3.85 -24.28
N GLN A 109 -20.64 -4.30 -23.42
CA GLN A 109 -19.60 -5.29 -23.78
C GLN A 109 -20.08 -6.75 -23.90
N GLY A 110 -21.22 -7.10 -23.31
CA GLY A 110 -21.71 -8.48 -23.29
C GLY A 110 -22.17 -9.03 -24.64
N ILE A 111 -22.34 -10.34 -24.70
CA ILE A 111 -22.75 -11.06 -25.91
C ILE A 111 -24.22 -10.75 -26.24
N ILE A 112 -24.48 -10.31 -27.47
CA ILE A 112 -25.83 -9.86 -27.90
C ILE A 112 -26.70 -11.05 -28.36
N ASN A 113 -26.11 -11.98 -29.12
CA ASN A 113 -26.79 -13.15 -29.65
C ASN A 113 -26.23 -14.42 -28.98
N PRO A 114 -27.07 -15.36 -28.49
CA PRO A 114 -26.59 -16.60 -27.90
C PRO A 114 -25.60 -17.35 -28.80
N ILE A 115 -24.55 -17.93 -28.21
CA ILE A 115 -23.47 -18.59 -28.96
C ILE A 115 -24.00 -19.83 -29.69
N GLU A 116 -24.15 -19.73 -31.02
CA GLU A 116 -24.49 -20.88 -31.87
C GLU A 116 -23.28 -21.81 -32.07
N ALA A 117 -23.40 -23.05 -31.59
CA ALA A 117 -22.40 -24.09 -31.78
C ALA A 117 -22.55 -24.77 -33.16
N GLN A 118 -21.56 -24.60 -34.04
CA GLN A 118 -21.54 -25.28 -35.34
C GLN A 118 -20.92 -26.68 -35.22
N ALA A 119 -21.76 -27.72 -35.30
CA ALA A 119 -21.29 -29.10 -35.35
C ALA A 119 -20.50 -29.37 -36.65
N ARG A 120 -19.37 -30.06 -36.55
CA ARG A 120 -18.58 -30.48 -37.73
C ARG A 120 -19.28 -31.66 -38.44
N PRO A 121 -19.41 -31.64 -39.77
CA PRO A 121 -19.76 -32.85 -40.51
C PRO A 121 -18.64 -33.88 -40.38
N THR A 122 -18.99 -35.13 -40.09
CA THR A 122 -18.04 -36.23 -39.91
C THR A 122 -17.32 -36.55 -41.22
N GLY A 123 -15.99 -36.69 -41.17
CA GLY A 123 -15.14 -37.01 -42.33
C GLY A 123 -14.59 -35.81 -43.10
N ALA A 124 -14.89 -34.56 -42.71
CA ALA A 124 -14.29 -33.37 -43.32
C ALA A 124 -12.91 -33.04 -42.71
N GLY A 125 -11.90 -32.81 -43.57
CA GLY A 125 -10.56 -32.39 -43.14
C GLY A 125 -10.50 -30.96 -42.58
N LEU A 126 -9.47 -30.68 -41.78
CA LEU A 126 -9.32 -29.46 -40.98
C LEU A 126 -9.46 -28.13 -41.76
N GLY A 127 -9.11 -28.09 -43.05
CA GLY A 127 -9.27 -26.89 -43.89
C GLY A 127 -10.67 -26.67 -44.49
N ALA A 128 -11.58 -27.63 -44.41
CA ALA A 128 -12.88 -27.59 -45.11
C ALA A 128 -13.97 -26.81 -44.35
N VAL A 129 -13.81 -26.59 -43.05
CA VAL A 129 -14.81 -25.92 -42.19
C VAL A 129 -14.13 -24.74 -41.48
N ARG A 130 -14.65 -23.52 -41.67
CA ARG A 130 -14.18 -22.34 -40.93
C ARG A 130 -14.60 -22.50 -39.47
N GLU A 131 -13.63 -22.61 -38.57
CA GLU A 131 -13.87 -22.97 -37.16
C GLU A 131 -14.58 -21.85 -36.37
N LYS A 132 -14.39 -20.58 -36.75
CA LYS A 132 -15.16 -19.44 -36.23
C LYS A 132 -16.46 -19.26 -37.02
N THR A 133 -17.61 -19.32 -36.32
CA THR A 133 -18.92 -18.96 -36.89
C THR A 133 -18.97 -17.47 -37.28
N LYS A 134 -19.87 -17.12 -38.22
CA LYS A 134 -20.02 -15.72 -38.68
C LYS A 134 -20.36 -14.77 -37.52
N GLN A 135 -21.24 -15.20 -36.62
CA GLN A 135 -21.65 -14.45 -35.43
C GLN A 135 -20.45 -14.15 -34.52
N ALA A 136 -19.62 -15.16 -34.19
CA ALA A 136 -18.43 -14.97 -33.37
C ALA A 136 -17.43 -13.97 -33.97
N ARG A 137 -17.25 -13.98 -35.30
CA ARG A 137 -16.37 -13.04 -36.01
C ARG A 137 -16.91 -11.60 -36.05
N GLU A 138 -18.24 -11.45 -36.14
CA GLU A 138 -18.90 -10.13 -36.06
C GLU A 138 -18.87 -9.57 -34.64
N GLU A 139 -18.94 -10.44 -33.63
CA GLU A 139 -18.80 -10.08 -32.21
C GLU A 139 -17.36 -9.69 -31.84
N GLU A 140 -16.37 -10.47 -32.27
CA GLU A 140 -14.94 -10.16 -32.12
C GLU A 140 -14.60 -8.79 -32.75
N LYS A 141 -15.14 -8.52 -33.95
CA LYS A 141 -14.99 -7.22 -34.64
C LYS A 141 -15.69 -6.07 -33.91
N ARG A 142 -16.82 -6.32 -33.24
CA ARG A 142 -17.53 -5.32 -32.40
C ARG A 142 -16.76 -5.03 -31.10
N ALA A 143 -16.26 -6.06 -30.42
CA ALA A 143 -15.47 -5.94 -29.19
C ALA A 143 -14.09 -5.30 -29.43
N ALA A 144 -13.53 -5.44 -30.63
CA ALA A 144 -12.34 -4.72 -31.05
C ALA A 144 -12.63 -3.24 -31.36
N ALA A 145 -13.70 -2.95 -32.12
CA ALA A 145 -14.12 -1.59 -32.40
C ALA A 145 -14.43 -0.79 -31.10
N HIS A 146 -15.03 -1.43 -30.10
CA HIS A 146 -15.27 -0.81 -28.78
C HIS A 146 -13.96 -0.62 -27.96
N ARG A 147 -12.89 -1.35 -28.26
CA ARG A 147 -11.55 -1.13 -27.69
C ARG A 147 -10.71 -0.11 -28.47
N GLY A 148 -11.24 0.44 -29.57
CA GLY A 148 -10.51 1.35 -30.45
C GLY A 148 -9.53 0.67 -31.41
N GLU A 149 -9.51 -0.66 -31.45
CA GLU A 149 -8.58 -1.46 -32.24
C GLU A 149 -9.23 -1.89 -33.57
N THR A 150 -8.61 -1.53 -34.69
CA THR A 150 -9.00 -2.06 -36.01
C THR A 150 -8.34 -3.41 -36.24
N ILE A 151 -9.02 -4.51 -35.87
CA ILE A 151 -8.60 -5.86 -36.29
C ILE A 151 -8.83 -5.99 -37.80
N GLU A 152 -7.76 -5.78 -38.56
CA GLU A 152 -7.67 -6.15 -39.97
C GLU A 152 -7.37 -7.64 -40.09
N ASP A 153 -8.45 -8.44 -40.12
CA ASP A 153 -8.35 -9.87 -40.40
C ASP A 153 -7.71 -10.09 -41.79
N SER A 154 -6.75 -11.01 -41.89
CA SER A 154 -5.96 -11.29 -43.12
C SER A 154 -6.83 -11.44 -44.40
N SER A 155 -8.05 -11.96 -44.24
CA SER A 155 -9.02 -12.08 -45.32
C SER A 155 -9.63 -10.75 -45.83
N ASP A 156 -9.64 -9.67 -45.06
CA ASP A 156 -10.12 -8.35 -45.50
C ASP A 156 -9.00 -7.56 -46.20
N GLU A 157 -7.72 -7.77 -45.84
CA GLU A 157 -6.54 -7.24 -46.55
C GLU A 157 -6.51 -7.74 -48.00
N GLU A 158 -6.66 -9.06 -48.22
CA GLU A 158 -6.72 -9.60 -49.57
C GLU A 158 -7.99 -9.15 -50.32
N ARG A 159 -9.12 -8.97 -49.63
CA ARG A 159 -10.36 -8.47 -50.24
C ARG A 159 -10.21 -7.01 -50.69
N LYS A 160 -9.54 -6.16 -49.89
CA LYS A 160 -9.12 -4.80 -50.26
C LYS A 160 -8.15 -4.80 -51.45
N ARG A 161 -7.13 -5.68 -51.47
CA ARG A 161 -6.23 -5.83 -52.63
C ARG A 161 -6.98 -6.24 -53.90
N ARG A 162 -7.94 -7.18 -53.80
CA ARG A 162 -8.83 -7.58 -54.92
C ARG A 162 -9.76 -6.44 -55.35
N GLN A 163 -10.27 -5.61 -54.44
CA GLN A 163 -11.05 -4.41 -54.78
C GLN A 163 -10.21 -3.35 -55.48
N LYS A 164 -9.04 -2.95 -54.93
CA LYS A 164 -8.09 -2.04 -55.60
C LYS A 164 -7.73 -2.52 -57.00
N LYS A 165 -7.46 -3.82 -57.18
CA LYS A 165 -7.16 -4.42 -58.49
C LYS A 165 -8.37 -4.44 -59.46
N LYS A 166 -9.60 -4.43 -58.94
CA LYS A 166 -10.84 -4.33 -59.73
C LYS A 166 -11.19 -2.88 -60.07
N GLU A 167 -10.87 -1.92 -59.21
CA GLU A 167 -11.04 -0.47 -59.45
C GLU A 167 -9.99 0.08 -60.42
N ALA A 168 -8.73 -0.37 -60.32
CA ALA A 168 -7.69 -0.07 -61.31
C ALA A 168 -8.14 -0.47 -62.72
N ARG A 169 -8.60 -1.72 -62.89
CA ARG A 169 -9.22 -2.23 -64.13
C ARG A 169 -10.48 -1.49 -64.57
N LYS A 170 -11.13 -0.73 -63.68
CA LYS A 170 -12.33 0.08 -64.00
C LYS A 170 -11.96 1.50 -64.44
N ARG A 171 -10.78 2.02 -64.06
CA ARG A 171 -10.25 3.32 -64.50
C ARG A 171 -9.63 3.28 -65.90
N GLU A 172 -9.06 2.15 -66.32
CA GLU A 172 -8.54 1.95 -67.69
C GLU A 172 -9.64 1.80 -68.77
N GLY A 173 -10.90 1.59 -68.37
CA GLY A 173 -12.01 1.24 -69.26
C GLY A 173 -12.89 2.38 -69.76
N ARG A 174 -12.34 3.57 -70.11
CA ARG A 174 -13.13 4.72 -70.59
C ARG A 174 -12.77 5.22 -71.99
N SER A 175 -12.94 4.35 -72.99
CA SER A 175 -13.25 4.75 -74.38
C SER A 175 -13.69 3.55 -75.21
N GLY A 176 -14.74 3.69 -76.04
CA GLY A 176 -14.95 2.84 -77.21
C GLY A 176 -15.59 1.46 -76.98
N THR A 177 -16.91 1.43 -77.08
CA THR A 177 -17.73 0.41 -77.75
C THR A 177 -17.06 -0.91 -78.20
N GLY A 178 -17.43 -2.03 -77.56
CA GLY A 178 -17.84 -3.23 -78.29
C GLY A 178 -16.79 -4.28 -78.72
N THR A 179 -16.19 -5.01 -77.77
CA THR A 179 -15.97 -6.47 -77.91
C THR A 179 -15.63 -7.09 -76.55
N PRO A 180 -16.15 -8.27 -76.18
CA PRO A 180 -15.63 -8.98 -75.01
C PRO A 180 -14.20 -9.44 -75.34
N VAL A 181 -13.22 -9.03 -74.53
CA VAL A 181 -11.86 -9.55 -74.63
C VAL A 181 -11.93 -11.08 -74.46
N ALA A 182 -11.73 -11.80 -75.56
CA ALA A 182 -11.67 -13.25 -75.54
C ALA A 182 -10.60 -13.66 -74.51
N ARG A 183 -10.89 -14.68 -73.69
CA ARG A 183 -9.87 -15.28 -72.83
C ARG A 183 -8.65 -15.55 -73.71
N ALA A 184 -7.51 -14.95 -73.37
CA ALA A 184 -6.25 -15.28 -74.03
C ALA A 184 -6.14 -16.81 -74.02
N LYS A 185 -6.08 -17.40 -75.22
CA LYS A 185 -5.95 -18.86 -75.34
C LYS A 185 -4.71 -19.24 -74.52
N PRO A 186 -4.77 -20.29 -73.68
CA PRO A 186 -3.60 -20.68 -72.89
C PRO A 186 -2.42 -20.84 -73.83
N GLN A 187 -1.41 -19.99 -73.67
CA GLN A 187 -0.14 -20.16 -74.36
C GLN A 187 0.55 -21.31 -73.63
N PHE A 188 0.35 -22.51 -74.16
CA PHE A 188 1.02 -23.71 -73.71
C PHE A 188 2.52 -23.50 -73.90
N ARG A 189 3.25 -23.40 -72.79
CA ARG A 189 4.71 -23.30 -72.79
C ARG A 189 5.28 -24.60 -73.33
N THR A 190 6.33 -24.52 -74.14
CA THR A 190 7.07 -25.70 -74.58
C THR A 190 7.80 -26.33 -73.39
N ALA A 191 8.06 -27.64 -73.43
CA ALA A 191 8.75 -28.31 -72.32
C ALA A 191 10.16 -27.70 -72.08
N ARG A 192 10.82 -27.19 -73.13
CA ARG A 192 12.08 -26.44 -73.04
C ARG A 192 11.99 -25.05 -72.41
N GLU A 193 10.81 -24.42 -72.43
CA GLU A 193 10.58 -23.19 -71.67
C GLU A 193 10.31 -23.52 -70.20
N MET A 194 9.67 -24.65 -69.91
CA MET A 194 9.51 -25.15 -68.53
C MET A 194 10.85 -25.59 -67.92
N GLU A 195 11.70 -26.32 -68.66
CA GLU A 195 13.08 -26.68 -68.26
C GLU A 195 13.97 -25.45 -67.99
N LYS A 196 13.66 -24.29 -68.59
CA LYS A 196 14.39 -23.03 -68.39
C LYS A 196 13.82 -22.15 -67.30
N ASP A 197 12.50 -22.10 -67.18
CA ASP A 197 11.80 -21.32 -66.14
C ASP A 197 11.83 -22.01 -64.77
N MET A 198 12.02 -23.33 -64.74
CA MET A 198 12.11 -24.15 -63.52
C MET A 198 13.52 -24.73 -63.39
N GLU A 199 14.41 -23.95 -62.79
CA GLU A 199 15.81 -24.31 -62.56
C GLU A 199 15.94 -25.70 -61.91
N GLY A 200 16.66 -26.61 -62.57
CA GLY A 200 16.88 -28.00 -62.12
C GLY A 200 15.85 -29.04 -62.58
N LEU A 201 14.78 -28.68 -63.30
CA LEU A 201 13.78 -29.64 -63.81
C LEU A 201 14.36 -30.52 -64.94
N GLU A 202 14.96 -31.67 -64.60
CA GLU A 202 15.40 -32.65 -65.58
C GLU A 202 14.24 -33.55 -66.04
N VAL A 203 13.65 -33.25 -67.21
CA VAL A 203 12.65 -34.12 -67.83
C VAL A 203 13.26 -35.49 -68.18
N PRO A 204 12.64 -36.63 -67.81
CA PRO A 204 13.16 -37.96 -68.17
C PRO A 204 13.28 -38.16 -69.69
N ASN A 205 14.38 -38.77 -70.14
CA ASN A 205 14.66 -38.95 -71.57
C ASN A 205 13.57 -39.74 -72.34
N VAL A 206 12.80 -40.58 -71.65
CA VAL A 206 11.63 -41.31 -72.19
C VAL A 206 10.57 -40.35 -72.74
N LEU A 207 10.40 -39.17 -72.13
CA LEU A 207 9.45 -38.14 -72.57
C LEU A 207 10.04 -37.15 -73.59
N LYS A 208 11.36 -37.21 -73.83
CA LYS A 208 12.05 -36.34 -74.81
C LYS A 208 11.97 -36.85 -76.25
N SER A 209 11.78 -38.16 -76.44
CA SER A 209 11.66 -38.79 -77.77
C SER A 209 10.71 -40.00 -77.76
N LEU A 210 9.42 -39.74 -78.00
CA LEU A 210 8.44 -40.80 -78.22
C LEU A 210 8.38 -41.15 -79.72
N ILE A 211 8.61 -42.43 -80.03
CA ILE A 211 8.61 -42.99 -81.38
C ILE A 211 7.38 -43.90 -81.48
N ASP A 212 6.54 -43.65 -82.49
CA ASP A 212 5.42 -44.52 -82.81
C ASP A 212 5.85 -45.58 -83.83
N ALA A 213 5.55 -46.83 -83.50
CA ALA A 213 5.89 -48.03 -84.24
C ALA A 213 4.65 -48.86 -84.62
N THR A 214 3.44 -48.33 -84.43
CA THR A 214 2.18 -49.01 -84.81
C THR A 214 1.81 -48.83 -86.29
N GLY A 215 2.44 -47.88 -86.99
CA GLY A 215 2.31 -47.67 -88.43
C GLY A 215 3.30 -48.47 -89.27
N LYS A 216 3.08 -48.51 -90.59
CA LYS A 216 4.02 -49.09 -91.58
C LYS A 216 5.35 -48.32 -91.70
N GLU A 217 5.42 -47.13 -91.11
CA GLU A 217 6.60 -46.26 -91.05
C GLU A 217 6.78 -45.83 -89.59
N GLN A 218 7.99 -45.98 -89.03
CA GLN A 218 8.30 -45.45 -87.70
C GLN A 218 8.33 -43.92 -87.75
N LYS A 219 7.51 -43.26 -86.93
CA LYS A 219 7.43 -41.79 -86.89
C LYS A 219 7.74 -41.27 -85.49
N VAL A 220 8.69 -40.36 -85.39
CA VAL A 220 8.99 -39.65 -84.14
C VAL A 220 7.87 -38.65 -83.90
N LEU A 221 6.91 -39.00 -83.05
CA LEU A 221 5.74 -38.16 -82.77
C LEU A 221 6.08 -36.95 -81.89
N THR A 222 7.12 -37.05 -81.08
CA THR A 222 7.41 -36.08 -80.02
C THR A 222 8.87 -35.63 -80.06
N SER A 223 9.09 -34.41 -80.53
CA SER A 223 10.20 -33.57 -80.07
C SER A 223 9.65 -32.58 -79.04
N THR A 224 10.42 -32.25 -78.00
CA THR A 224 9.97 -31.51 -76.80
C THR A 224 9.37 -30.12 -77.07
N ALA A 225 9.60 -29.55 -78.25
CA ALA A 225 8.98 -28.30 -78.69
C ALA A 225 7.52 -28.44 -79.16
N GLY A 226 7.13 -29.61 -79.69
CA GLY A 226 5.81 -29.82 -80.31
C GLY A 226 4.75 -30.41 -79.39
N LEU A 227 5.13 -31.09 -78.30
CA LEU A 227 4.15 -31.80 -77.46
C LEU A 227 3.09 -30.87 -76.89
N MET A 228 3.43 -29.63 -76.54
CA MET A 228 2.51 -28.69 -75.87
C MET A 228 1.66 -27.85 -76.84
N THR A 229 1.98 -27.81 -78.14
CA THR A 229 1.16 -27.08 -79.12
C THR A 229 -0.06 -27.90 -79.58
N PRO A 230 -1.28 -27.32 -79.68
CA PRO A 230 -2.43 -28.06 -80.18
C PRO A 230 -2.39 -28.23 -81.71
N GLN A 231 -2.09 -29.45 -82.20
CA GLN A 231 -2.44 -29.81 -83.59
C GLN A 231 -3.96 -29.69 -83.79
N GLY A 232 -4.36 -29.01 -84.86
CA GLY A 232 -5.76 -28.92 -85.28
C GLY A 232 -6.08 -29.98 -86.35
N PHE A 233 -7.22 -30.64 -86.17
CA PHE A 233 -7.78 -31.68 -87.06
C PHE A 233 -7.03 -33.04 -87.00
N VAL A 234 -7.78 -34.14 -86.93
CA VAL A 234 -7.26 -35.50 -86.69
C VAL A 234 -8.01 -36.50 -87.58
N SER A 235 -7.29 -37.23 -88.42
CA SER A 235 -7.82 -38.37 -89.18
C SER A 235 -7.88 -39.64 -88.31
N GLN A 236 -8.71 -40.63 -88.67
CA GLN A 236 -8.99 -41.79 -87.80
C GLN A 236 -7.74 -42.60 -87.37
N GLY A 237 -6.66 -42.61 -88.16
CA GLY A 237 -5.39 -43.25 -87.79
C GLY A 237 -4.51 -42.47 -86.82
N GLU A 238 -4.74 -41.16 -86.65
CA GLU A 238 -3.93 -40.27 -85.80
C GLU A 238 -4.49 -40.17 -84.37
N GLY A 239 -5.65 -40.78 -84.10
CA GLY A 239 -6.29 -40.78 -82.78
C GLY A 239 -5.50 -41.55 -81.71
N GLU A 240 -4.67 -42.53 -82.08
CA GLU A 240 -3.80 -43.25 -81.15
C GLU A 240 -2.55 -42.45 -80.81
N ALA A 241 -1.90 -41.87 -81.83
CA ALA A 241 -0.83 -40.89 -81.68
C ALA A 241 -1.26 -39.71 -80.78
N TRP A 242 -2.46 -39.17 -80.97
CA TRP A 242 -3.02 -38.11 -80.11
C TRP A 242 -3.26 -38.57 -78.67
N LYS A 243 -3.76 -39.80 -78.45
CA LYS A 243 -3.91 -40.38 -77.10
C LYS A 243 -2.56 -40.62 -76.41
N ILE A 244 -1.50 -40.94 -77.16
CA ILE A 244 -0.13 -41.09 -76.63
C ILE A 244 0.44 -39.72 -76.27
N ALA A 245 0.32 -38.72 -77.15
CA ALA A 245 0.76 -37.35 -76.90
C ALA A 245 0.01 -36.71 -75.71
N GLN A 246 -1.30 -36.94 -75.58
CA GLN A 246 -2.08 -36.44 -74.46
C GLN A 246 -1.75 -37.14 -73.14
N ARG A 247 -1.40 -38.44 -73.15
CA ARG A 247 -0.83 -39.11 -71.97
C ARG A 247 0.50 -38.47 -71.58
N ALA A 248 1.43 -38.34 -72.53
CA ALA A 248 2.72 -37.70 -72.28
C ALA A 248 2.62 -36.23 -71.79
N ARG A 249 1.59 -35.48 -72.22
CA ARG A 249 1.27 -34.15 -71.65
C ARG A 249 0.90 -34.25 -70.19
N ASN A 250 -0.08 -35.08 -69.86
CA ASN A 250 -0.55 -35.27 -68.49
C ASN A 250 0.60 -35.76 -67.59
N ASP A 251 1.47 -36.64 -68.09
CA ASP A 251 2.65 -37.13 -67.39
C ASP A 251 3.66 -36.00 -67.14
N LEU A 252 3.94 -35.14 -68.13
CA LEU A 252 4.82 -33.96 -67.94
C LEU A 252 4.22 -32.90 -67.00
N GLU A 253 2.91 -32.66 -67.05
CA GLU A 253 2.23 -31.76 -66.12
C GLU A 253 2.30 -32.32 -64.69
N ALA A 254 2.11 -33.62 -64.50
CA ALA A 254 2.29 -34.30 -63.22
C ALA A 254 3.73 -34.17 -62.70
N PHE A 255 4.76 -34.42 -63.54
CA PHE A 255 6.15 -34.23 -63.14
C PHE A 255 6.47 -32.77 -62.78
N ALA A 256 5.92 -31.79 -63.51
CA ALA A 256 6.13 -30.38 -63.21
C ALA A 256 5.45 -29.95 -61.90
N ASP A 257 4.27 -30.50 -61.58
CA ASP A 257 3.56 -30.21 -60.33
C ASP A 257 4.17 -30.96 -59.13
N GLU A 258 4.68 -32.18 -59.32
CA GLU A 258 5.51 -32.88 -58.33
C GLU A 258 6.81 -32.12 -58.05
N TRP A 259 7.49 -31.60 -59.08
CA TRP A 259 8.69 -30.78 -58.91
C TRP A 259 8.41 -29.47 -58.18
N LYS A 260 7.31 -28.76 -58.51
CA LYS A 260 6.87 -27.59 -57.74
C LYS A 260 6.60 -27.96 -56.28
N GLY A 261 5.86 -29.05 -56.04
CA GLY A 261 5.57 -29.52 -54.68
C GLY A 261 6.83 -29.92 -53.91
N LEU A 262 7.87 -30.41 -54.58
CA LEU A 262 9.18 -30.66 -53.96
C LEU A 262 9.97 -29.36 -53.73
N ALA A 263 9.96 -28.41 -54.66
CA ALA A 263 10.63 -27.13 -54.52
C ALA A 263 9.99 -26.27 -53.41
N GLU A 264 8.66 -26.21 -53.35
CA GLU A 264 7.91 -25.55 -52.28
C GLU A 264 8.21 -26.19 -50.92
N ARG A 265 8.18 -27.52 -50.82
CA ARG A 265 8.61 -28.24 -49.59
C ARG A 265 10.05 -27.96 -49.22
N LYS A 266 10.97 -27.90 -50.20
CA LYS A 266 12.36 -27.55 -49.93
C LYS A 266 12.43 -26.14 -49.35
N THR A 267 11.84 -25.14 -49.99
CA THR A 267 11.86 -23.75 -49.45
C THR A 267 11.21 -23.65 -48.08
N TYR A 268 10.19 -24.47 -47.80
CA TYR A 268 9.55 -24.54 -46.49
C TYR A 268 10.48 -25.16 -45.43
N ILE A 269 11.16 -26.26 -45.76
CA ILE A 269 12.18 -26.89 -44.91
C ILE A 269 13.36 -25.93 -44.69
N ASP A 270 13.85 -25.26 -45.73
CA ASP A 270 14.94 -24.27 -45.65
C ASP A 270 14.55 -23.10 -44.70
N MET A 271 13.27 -22.70 -44.66
CA MET A 271 12.74 -21.70 -43.72
C MET A 271 12.59 -22.23 -42.28
N GLU A 272 12.09 -23.46 -42.10
CA GLU A 272 12.04 -24.09 -40.76
C GLU A 272 13.44 -24.34 -40.20
N GLU A 273 14.40 -24.77 -41.01
CA GLU A 273 15.80 -24.94 -40.63
C GLU A 273 16.40 -23.60 -40.17
N ALA A 274 16.23 -22.53 -40.94
CA ALA A 274 16.69 -21.20 -40.55
C ALA A 274 16.06 -20.71 -39.22
N GLN A 275 14.77 -20.98 -38.99
CA GLN A 275 14.10 -20.63 -37.73
C GLN A 275 14.61 -21.48 -36.56
N ILE A 276 14.88 -22.77 -36.76
CA ILE A 276 15.44 -23.66 -35.73
C ILE A 276 16.87 -23.26 -35.39
N VAL A 277 17.68 -22.83 -36.37
CA VAL A 277 19.05 -22.34 -36.15
C VAL A 277 19.03 -21.04 -35.33
N ASP A 278 18.19 -20.06 -35.66
CA ASP A 278 18.05 -18.83 -34.85
C ASP A 278 17.57 -19.12 -33.41
N GLN A 279 16.68 -20.08 -33.23
CA GLN A 279 16.29 -20.58 -31.90
C GLN A 279 17.41 -21.34 -31.18
N LEU A 280 18.28 -22.04 -31.91
CA LEU A 280 19.44 -22.72 -31.33
C LEU A 280 20.46 -21.70 -30.85
N ASP A 281 20.82 -20.72 -31.69
CA ASP A 281 21.81 -19.68 -31.41
C ASP A 281 21.37 -18.80 -30.22
N THR A 282 20.10 -18.39 -30.18
CA THR A 282 19.54 -17.62 -29.05
C THR A 282 19.48 -18.43 -27.74
N ASN A 283 19.32 -19.75 -27.80
CA ASN A 283 19.39 -20.61 -26.62
C ASN A 283 20.85 -20.91 -26.20
N GLN A 284 21.79 -21.01 -27.14
CA GLN A 284 23.22 -21.14 -26.84
C GLN A 284 23.73 -19.90 -26.10
N LEU A 285 23.42 -18.69 -26.58
CA LEU A 285 23.80 -17.45 -25.91
C LEU A 285 23.29 -17.37 -24.46
N LYS A 286 22.07 -17.86 -24.19
CA LYS A 286 21.54 -17.95 -22.82
C LYS A 286 22.25 -19.00 -21.98
N ALA A 287 22.59 -20.16 -22.57
CA ALA A 287 23.34 -21.20 -21.88
C ALA A 287 24.74 -20.72 -21.50
N ASP A 288 25.42 -19.98 -22.38
CA ASP A 288 26.73 -19.39 -22.12
C ASP A 288 26.64 -18.31 -21.02
N GLN A 289 25.65 -17.42 -21.08
CA GLN A 289 25.39 -16.41 -20.03
C GLN A 289 25.11 -17.04 -18.66
N LEU A 290 24.31 -18.10 -18.61
CA LEU A 290 24.05 -18.88 -17.39
C LEU A 290 25.30 -19.61 -16.89
N THR A 291 26.16 -20.08 -17.80
CA THR A 291 27.43 -20.74 -17.44
C THR A 291 28.41 -19.74 -16.83
N GLU A 292 28.52 -18.53 -17.39
CA GLU A 292 29.30 -17.43 -16.78
C GLU A 292 28.73 -17.05 -15.40
N LEU A 293 27.40 -16.97 -15.27
CA LEU A 293 26.73 -16.65 -14.01
C LEU A 293 26.97 -17.71 -12.92
N VAL A 294 26.90 -18.99 -13.27
CA VAL A 294 27.20 -20.09 -12.33
C VAL A 294 28.68 -20.07 -11.91
N ALA A 295 29.61 -19.78 -12.83
CA ALA A 295 31.01 -19.61 -12.49
C ALA A 295 31.22 -18.42 -11.54
N ALA A 296 30.63 -17.26 -11.85
CA ALA A 296 30.71 -16.06 -11.01
C ALA A 296 30.09 -16.25 -9.62
N ILE A 297 29.06 -17.10 -9.48
CA ILE A 297 28.49 -17.49 -8.18
C ILE A 297 29.43 -18.43 -7.43
N GLY A 298 30.09 -19.39 -8.10
CA GLY A 298 31.11 -20.25 -7.48
C GLY A 298 32.30 -19.45 -6.94
N ASP A 299 32.72 -18.41 -7.65
CA ASP A 299 33.78 -17.49 -7.22
C ASP A 299 33.44 -16.66 -5.96
N LEU A 300 32.18 -16.64 -5.52
CA LEU A 300 31.76 -16.00 -4.26
C LEU A 300 32.20 -16.77 -3.01
N GLU A 301 32.40 -18.09 -3.10
CA GLU A 301 32.85 -18.93 -1.97
C GLU A 301 34.37 -18.88 -1.78
N ILE A 302 35.11 -18.41 -2.78
CA ILE A 302 36.57 -18.36 -2.80
C ILE A 302 37.03 -17.02 -2.22
N PHE A 303 37.91 -17.04 -1.21
CA PHE A 303 38.48 -15.83 -0.59
C PHE A 303 39.99 -15.76 -0.74
N GLN A 304 40.50 -14.57 -1.04
CA GLN A 304 41.95 -14.32 -1.14
C GLN A 304 42.56 -13.83 0.18
N ARG A 305 41.73 -13.41 1.15
CA ARG A 305 42.14 -12.80 2.42
C ARG A 305 41.58 -13.58 3.60
N GLU A 306 42.25 -13.49 4.76
CA GLU A 306 41.82 -14.16 6.00
C GLU A 306 40.88 -13.32 6.87
N ASP A 307 41.09 -12.00 6.93
CA ASP A 307 40.33 -11.11 7.82
C ASP A 307 38.85 -11.02 7.45
N THR A 308 37.96 -11.08 8.46
CA THR A 308 36.49 -11.06 8.27
C THR A 308 35.98 -9.82 7.55
N ARG A 309 36.46 -8.63 7.94
CA ARG A 309 36.20 -7.36 7.23
C ARG A 309 36.62 -7.44 5.76
N ALA A 310 37.83 -7.90 5.48
CA ALA A 310 38.40 -7.91 4.14
C ALA A 310 37.73 -8.96 3.22
N ARG A 311 37.26 -10.09 3.78
CA ARG A 311 36.40 -11.07 3.08
C ARG A 311 35.03 -10.49 2.75
N LEU A 312 34.43 -9.71 3.66
CA LEU A 312 33.16 -9.03 3.42
C LEU A 312 33.26 -7.93 2.34
N ASP A 313 34.38 -7.21 2.29
CA ASP A 313 34.69 -6.30 1.18
C ASP A 313 34.82 -7.07 -0.15
N GLU A 314 35.52 -8.21 -0.15
CA GLU A 314 35.69 -9.07 -1.33
C GLU A 314 34.34 -9.64 -1.85
N ILE A 315 33.44 -10.13 -0.98
CA ILE A 315 32.07 -10.50 -1.39
C ILE A 315 31.35 -9.28 -1.97
N THR A 316 31.47 -8.12 -1.32
CA THR A 316 30.74 -6.90 -1.73
C THR A 316 31.13 -6.49 -3.15
N ASP A 317 32.43 -6.48 -3.46
CA ASP A 317 32.94 -6.15 -4.79
C ASP A 317 32.47 -7.17 -5.85
N LYS A 318 32.49 -8.47 -5.53
CA LYS A 318 32.01 -9.53 -6.44
C LYS A 318 30.50 -9.43 -6.69
N LEU A 319 29.69 -9.26 -5.64
CA LEU A 319 28.24 -9.13 -5.77
C LEU A 319 27.82 -7.84 -6.49
N GLU A 320 28.55 -6.73 -6.30
CA GLU A 320 28.32 -5.51 -7.08
C GLU A 320 28.63 -5.73 -8.57
N SER A 321 29.68 -6.48 -8.90
CA SER A 321 29.96 -6.85 -10.30
C SER A 321 28.86 -7.71 -10.94
N ILE A 322 28.23 -8.60 -10.16
CA ILE A 322 27.10 -9.43 -10.59
C ILE A 322 25.83 -8.57 -10.76
N GLU A 323 25.57 -7.62 -9.83
CA GLU A 323 24.45 -6.68 -9.92
C GLU A 323 24.52 -5.83 -11.19
N ILE A 324 25.71 -5.33 -11.53
CA ILE A 324 25.94 -4.51 -12.73
C ILE A 324 25.79 -5.35 -14.00
N LYS A 325 26.37 -6.55 -14.05
CA LYS A 325 26.30 -7.44 -15.23
C LYS A 325 24.88 -7.94 -15.54
N TYR A 326 24.18 -8.44 -14.52
CA TYR A 326 22.92 -9.19 -14.68
C TYR A 326 21.69 -8.42 -14.22
N ARG A 327 21.74 -7.08 -14.20
CA ARG A 327 20.74 -6.17 -13.61
C ARG A 327 19.28 -6.46 -13.99
N ASN A 328 19.06 -6.89 -15.23
CA ASN A 328 17.75 -7.20 -15.78
C ASN A 328 17.23 -8.56 -15.27
N ASP A 329 18.13 -9.52 -15.06
CA ASP A 329 17.83 -10.93 -14.83
C ASP A 329 17.85 -11.30 -13.33
N ILE A 330 18.21 -10.35 -12.45
CA ILE A 330 18.19 -10.48 -10.98
C ILE A 330 16.87 -11.08 -10.46
N ASP A 331 15.72 -10.65 -11.00
CA ASP A 331 14.41 -11.14 -10.58
C ASP A 331 14.08 -12.53 -11.18
N GLU A 332 14.57 -12.84 -12.39
CA GLU A 332 14.36 -14.15 -13.05
C GLU A 332 15.14 -15.26 -12.34
N TYR A 333 16.42 -15.01 -12.02
CA TYR A 333 17.30 -15.97 -11.36
C TYR A 333 17.34 -15.85 -9.84
N ARG A 334 16.49 -14.98 -9.25
CA ARG A 334 16.39 -14.73 -7.79
C ARG A 334 17.75 -14.43 -7.14
N LEU A 335 18.59 -13.63 -7.81
CA LEU A 335 19.97 -13.35 -7.39
C LEU A 335 20.07 -12.61 -6.05
N SER A 336 18.99 -11.95 -5.63
CA SER A 336 18.87 -11.38 -4.28
C SER A 336 18.97 -12.44 -3.18
N GLU A 337 18.49 -13.66 -3.42
CA GLU A 337 18.53 -14.76 -2.45
C GLU A 337 19.91 -15.43 -2.41
N THR A 338 20.56 -15.58 -3.57
CA THR A 338 21.93 -16.10 -3.66
C THR A 338 22.93 -15.13 -3.02
N ALA A 339 22.72 -13.82 -3.20
CA ALA A 339 23.49 -12.78 -2.52
C ALA A 339 23.35 -12.85 -0.99
N VAL A 340 22.13 -13.00 -0.46
CA VAL A 340 21.92 -13.21 0.99
C VAL A 340 22.59 -14.51 1.46
N ALA A 341 22.50 -15.59 0.69
CA ALA A 341 23.13 -16.87 1.04
C ALA A 341 24.67 -16.78 1.12
N ALA A 342 25.30 -16.08 0.17
CA ALA A 342 26.76 -15.85 0.16
C ALA A 342 27.22 -14.94 1.31
N ILE A 343 26.47 -13.88 1.63
CA ILE A 343 26.79 -12.95 2.73
C ILE A 343 26.56 -13.59 4.11
N HIS A 344 25.50 -14.40 4.27
CA HIS A 344 25.06 -14.94 5.56
C HIS A 344 26.14 -15.60 6.44
N PRO A 345 27.05 -16.48 5.96
CA PRO A 345 28.09 -17.07 6.80
C PRO A 345 29.08 -16.02 7.33
N LEU A 346 29.57 -15.12 6.48
CA LEU A 346 30.47 -14.04 6.93
C LEU A 346 29.74 -13.04 7.83
N PHE A 347 28.49 -12.71 7.52
CA PHE A 347 27.68 -11.82 8.35
C PHE A 347 27.42 -12.41 9.74
N ARG A 348 27.20 -13.72 9.86
CA ARG A 348 27.09 -14.42 11.15
C ARG A 348 28.36 -14.27 11.98
N GLN A 349 29.53 -14.57 11.40
CA GLN A 349 30.82 -14.42 12.09
C GLN A 349 31.06 -12.95 12.50
N ALA A 350 30.81 -12.03 11.57
CA ALA A 350 30.94 -10.60 11.83
C ALA A 350 29.99 -10.11 12.94
N MET A 351 28.77 -10.65 13.04
CA MET A 351 27.84 -10.36 14.15
C MET A 351 28.28 -10.99 15.48
N GLU A 352 29.14 -12.01 15.49
CA GLU A 352 29.73 -12.59 16.70
C GLU A 352 30.92 -11.78 17.22
N GLU A 353 31.72 -11.21 16.32
CA GLU A 353 32.91 -10.38 16.61
C GLU A 353 32.60 -8.89 16.87
N TRP A 354 31.41 -8.41 16.50
CA TRP A 354 31.06 -6.97 16.50
C TRP A 354 30.55 -6.43 17.85
N GLU A 355 31.08 -5.27 18.23
CA GLU A 355 30.62 -4.45 19.36
C GLU A 355 29.83 -3.21 18.88
N PRO A 356 28.47 -3.23 18.90
CA PRO A 356 27.66 -2.22 18.21
C PRO A 356 27.78 -0.78 18.74
N LEU A 357 28.14 -0.60 20.01
CA LEU A 357 28.28 0.72 20.62
C LEU A 357 29.66 1.35 20.39
N ASN A 358 30.68 0.54 20.06
CA ASN A 358 32.05 0.98 19.83
C ASN A 358 32.32 1.27 18.35
N ASP A 359 31.83 0.41 17.43
CA ASP A 359 31.85 0.64 15.98
C ASP A 359 30.42 0.65 15.41
N PRO A 360 29.66 1.76 15.56
CA PRO A 360 28.27 1.85 15.08
C PRO A 360 28.15 1.78 13.55
N THR A 361 29.24 2.05 12.83
CA THR A 361 29.32 2.13 11.36
C THR A 361 29.72 0.83 10.67
N TYR A 362 30.03 -0.21 11.44
CA TYR A 362 30.46 -1.52 10.93
C TYR A 362 29.53 -2.06 9.83
N LEU A 363 30.10 -2.45 8.69
CA LEU A 363 29.41 -3.00 7.50
C LEU A 363 28.34 -2.11 6.83
N VAL A 364 28.08 -0.90 7.34
CA VAL A 364 27.06 0.01 6.78
C VAL A 364 27.39 0.41 5.34
N SER A 365 28.68 0.63 5.03
CA SER A 365 29.17 0.87 3.65
C SER A 365 28.81 -0.27 2.70
N ASN A 366 29.04 -1.50 3.14
CA ASN A 366 28.97 -2.70 2.30
C ASN A 366 27.52 -3.06 2.03
N LEU A 367 26.68 -3.04 3.07
CA LEU A 367 25.24 -3.25 2.92
C LEU A 367 24.55 -2.13 2.14
N ARG A 368 25.03 -0.88 2.20
CA ARG A 368 24.51 0.22 1.36
C ARG A 368 24.87 0.03 -0.12
N ARG A 369 26.10 -0.42 -0.44
CA ARG A 369 26.49 -0.79 -1.83
C ARG A 369 25.60 -1.92 -2.38
N LEU A 370 25.30 -2.91 -1.55
CA LEU A 370 24.47 -4.07 -1.92
C LEU A 370 22.96 -3.85 -1.79
N GLN A 371 22.52 -2.67 -1.35
CA GLN A 371 21.10 -2.34 -1.18
C GLN A 371 20.24 -2.53 -2.46
N PRO A 372 20.72 -2.23 -3.68
CA PRO A 372 19.97 -2.50 -4.92
C PRO A 372 19.70 -3.99 -5.17
N LEU A 373 20.57 -4.87 -4.68
CA LEU A 373 20.49 -6.32 -4.83
C LEU A 373 19.68 -6.96 -3.68
N LEU A 374 19.88 -6.50 -2.44
CA LEU A 374 19.32 -7.09 -1.23
C LEU A 374 17.91 -6.59 -0.87
N LEU A 375 17.58 -5.33 -1.17
CA LEU A 375 16.29 -4.70 -0.83
C LEU A 375 15.39 -4.46 -2.06
N ARG A 376 15.65 -5.14 -3.18
CA ARG A 376 14.83 -5.05 -4.40
C ARG A 376 13.40 -5.52 -4.11
N LYS A 377 12.44 -4.58 -4.14
CA LYS A 377 11.02 -4.89 -4.07
C LYS A 377 10.58 -5.47 -5.42
N THR A 378 10.54 -6.80 -5.50
CA THR A 378 9.89 -7.54 -6.58
C THR A 378 8.51 -6.94 -6.85
N GLN A 379 8.31 -6.34 -8.04
CA GLN A 379 7.10 -5.57 -8.35
C GLN A 379 5.88 -6.44 -8.65
N THR A 380 6.07 -7.75 -8.83
CA THR A 380 5.10 -8.64 -9.48
C THR A 380 3.95 -9.16 -8.61
N GLU A 381 3.99 -9.02 -7.28
CA GLU A 381 2.87 -9.47 -6.43
C GLU A 381 2.47 -8.48 -5.32
N PRO A 382 1.30 -7.81 -5.43
CA PRO A 382 0.63 -7.18 -4.29
C PRO A 382 -0.09 -8.21 -3.39
N THR A 383 -0.02 -9.50 -3.72
CA THR A 383 -0.80 -10.57 -3.09
C THR A 383 0.07 -11.36 -2.08
N GLN A 384 -0.35 -11.36 -0.80
CA GLN A 384 0.23 -12.18 0.30
C GLN A 384 1.67 -11.88 0.75
N ARG A 385 1.91 -10.70 1.35
CA ARG A 385 3.05 -10.53 2.28
C ARG A 385 2.81 -11.25 3.61
N GLN A 386 3.05 -12.56 3.63
CA GLN A 386 3.05 -13.41 4.84
C GLN A 386 4.44 -14.01 5.13
N SER A 387 5.34 -14.05 4.14
CA SER A 387 6.74 -14.44 4.31
C SER A 387 7.65 -13.22 4.46
N THR A 388 8.61 -13.30 5.39
CA THR A 388 9.76 -12.38 5.44
C THR A 388 10.73 -12.70 4.32
N SER A 389 11.33 -11.68 3.71
CA SER A 389 12.41 -11.89 2.73
C SER A 389 13.66 -12.50 3.41
N PRO A 390 14.57 -13.13 2.64
CA PRO A 390 15.81 -13.68 3.20
C PRO A 390 16.65 -12.63 3.92
N TYR A 391 16.76 -11.41 3.37
CA TYR A 391 17.47 -10.29 4.00
C TYR A 391 16.81 -9.87 5.32
N GLU A 392 15.48 -9.68 5.34
CA GLU A 392 14.75 -9.37 6.58
C GLU A 392 14.94 -10.43 7.65
N THR A 393 14.96 -11.70 7.25
CA THR A 393 15.18 -12.85 8.13
C THR A 393 16.61 -12.86 8.67
N MET A 394 17.62 -12.56 7.84
CA MET A 394 19.03 -12.44 8.26
C MET A 394 19.21 -11.32 9.30
N ILE A 395 18.66 -10.13 9.05
CA ILE A 395 18.74 -9.00 9.99
C ILE A 395 17.99 -9.30 11.29
N TYR A 396 16.80 -9.91 11.21
CA TYR A 396 16.01 -10.28 12.39
C TYR A 396 16.68 -11.38 13.25
N THR A 397 17.39 -12.33 12.63
CA THR A 397 17.98 -13.48 13.34
C THR A 397 19.42 -13.28 13.80
N LEU A 398 20.21 -12.43 13.12
CA LEU A 398 21.64 -12.24 13.43
C LEU A 398 21.93 -10.84 14.01
N TRP A 399 21.45 -9.77 13.37
CA TRP A 399 21.73 -8.40 13.79
C TRP A 399 20.91 -8.00 15.04
N LEU A 400 19.60 -8.27 15.04
CA LEU A 400 18.72 -7.84 16.13
C LEU A 400 19.09 -8.45 17.50
N PRO A 401 19.48 -9.73 17.64
CA PRO A 401 19.92 -10.25 18.94
C PRO A 401 21.20 -9.59 19.48
N ARG A 402 22.13 -9.20 18.61
CA ARG A 402 23.40 -8.54 19.01
C ARG A 402 23.15 -7.10 19.47
N VAL A 403 22.41 -6.34 18.67
CA VAL A 403 22.00 -4.98 19.05
C VAL A 403 21.07 -5.00 20.28
N ARG A 404 20.23 -6.03 20.45
CA ARG A 404 19.45 -6.24 21.68
C ARG A 404 20.35 -6.45 22.89
N SER A 405 21.39 -7.29 22.79
CA SER A 405 22.35 -7.49 23.89
C SER A 405 23.03 -6.16 24.26
N ALA A 406 23.61 -5.47 23.29
CA ALA A 406 24.32 -4.21 23.50
C ALA A 406 23.41 -3.10 24.08
N LEU A 407 22.21 -2.92 23.52
CA LEU A 407 21.27 -1.91 24.00
C LEU A 407 20.66 -2.26 25.36
N LEU A 408 20.54 -3.54 25.76
CA LEU A 408 19.99 -3.91 27.07
C LEU A 408 21.05 -3.92 28.17
N ASN A 409 22.24 -4.46 27.90
CA ASN A 409 23.27 -4.68 28.91
C ASN A 409 24.22 -3.48 29.03
N ASP A 410 24.74 -2.98 27.91
CA ASP A 410 25.92 -2.11 27.89
C ASP A 410 25.56 -0.62 27.75
N TRP A 411 24.45 -0.30 27.06
CA TRP A 411 24.02 1.08 26.84
C TRP A 411 23.46 1.78 28.10
N ASP A 412 24.09 2.88 28.52
CA ASP A 412 23.53 3.82 29.51
C ASP A 412 22.63 4.88 28.89
N VAL A 413 21.45 5.08 29.46
CA VAL A 413 20.45 6.07 29.03
C VAL A 413 20.95 7.50 29.18
N PHE A 414 21.83 7.78 30.14
CA PHE A 414 22.39 9.13 30.33
C PHE A 414 23.41 9.52 29.25
N GLU A 415 23.93 8.54 28.49
CA GLU A 415 24.83 8.74 27.36
C GLU A 415 24.16 8.22 26.06
N PRO A 416 23.26 9.01 25.44
CA PRO A 416 22.55 8.62 24.23
C PRO A 416 23.43 8.55 22.97
N ALA A 417 24.65 9.11 22.98
CA ALA A 417 25.47 9.27 21.76
C ALA A 417 25.83 7.95 21.07
N PRO A 418 26.29 6.87 21.74
CA PRO A 418 26.61 5.60 21.08
C PRO A 418 25.38 4.90 20.48
N ALA A 419 24.27 4.88 21.22
CA ALA A 419 23.04 4.23 20.75
C ALA A 419 22.33 5.04 19.64
N THR A 420 22.36 6.37 19.69
CA THR A 420 21.81 7.21 18.62
C THR A 420 22.65 7.14 17.35
N SER A 421 23.99 7.11 17.45
CA SER A 421 24.86 6.96 16.27
C SER A 421 24.65 5.60 15.58
N LEU A 422 24.54 4.51 16.35
CA LEU A 422 24.19 3.18 15.86
C LEU A 422 22.85 3.18 15.09
N ILE A 423 21.78 3.72 15.69
CA ILE A 423 20.47 3.72 15.05
C ILE A 423 20.45 4.62 13.80
N VAL A 424 21.12 5.79 13.84
CA VAL A 424 21.23 6.68 12.67
C VAL A 424 22.00 6.04 11.51
N ALA A 425 23.09 5.33 11.80
CA ALA A 425 23.90 4.66 10.78
C ALA A 425 23.14 3.51 10.09
N TRP A 426 22.34 2.75 10.85
CA TRP A 426 21.64 1.57 10.33
C TRP A 426 20.20 1.83 9.84
N LYS A 427 19.57 2.97 10.13
CA LYS A 427 18.14 3.25 9.83
C LYS A 427 17.70 2.94 8.39
N GLU A 428 18.58 3.14 7.41
CA GLU A 428 18.30 2.96 5.96
C GLU A 428 18.45 1.51 5.50
N LEU A 429 19.17 0.69 6.27
CA LEU A 429 19.45 -0.72 5.99
C LEU A 429 18.47 -1.65 6.72
N LEU A 430 17.81 -1.16 7.76
CA LEU A 430 16.91 -1.95 8.60
C LEU A 430 15.52 -2.10 7.97
N PRO A 431 14.93 -3.31 7.99
CA PRO A 431 13.52 -3.49 7.70
C PRO A 431 12.65 -2.65 8.63
N PRO A 432 11.54 -2.04 8.15
CA PRO A 432 10.72 -1.14 8.96
C PRO A 432 10.20 -1.76 10.26
N PHE A 433 9.87 -3.06 10.24
CA PHE A 433 9.41 -3.77 11.43
C PHE A 433 10.53 -4.04 12.45
N VAL A 434 11.78 -4.20 12.00
CA VAL A 434 12.95 -4.37 12.89
C VAL A 434 13.30 -3.03 13.53
N TYR A 435 13.32 -1.95 12.74
CA TYR A 435 13.53 -0.59 13.26
C TYR A 435 12.50 -0.23 14.33
N ALA A 436 11.21 -0.45 14.05
CA ALA A 436 10.14 -0.26 15.03
C ALA A 436 10.32 -1.16 16.27
N ASN A 437 10.71 -2.43 16.12
CA ASN A 437 10.98 -3.33 17.24
C ASN A 437 12.11 -2.79 18.16
N VAL A 438 13.21 -2.31 17.58
CA VAL A 438 14.33 -1.73 18.34
C VAL A 438 13.87 -0.52 19.15
N LEU A 439 13.13 0.40 18.54
CA LEU A 439 12.63 1.58 19.23
C LEU A 439 11.61 1.22 20.33
N ASP A 440 10.54 0.49 19.98
CA ASP A 440 9.42 0.21 20.89
C ASP A 440 9.78 -0.77 22.02
N GLN A 441 10.64 -1.76 21.78
CA GLN A 441 10.92 -2.85 22.73
C GLN A 441 12.26 -2.70 23.47
N LEU A 442 13.22 -1.95 22.93
CA LEU A 442 14.55 -1.79 23.55
C LEU A 442 14.76 -0.36 24.05
N VAL A 443 14.59 0.63 23.19
CA VAL A 443 14.88 2.04 23.50
C VAL A 443 13.82 2.64 24.41
N VAL A 444 12.55 2.66 24.01
CA VAL A 444 11.45 3.29 24.77
C VAL A 444 11.31 2.72 26.20
N PRO A 445 11.40 1.40 26.46
CA PRO A 445 11.33 0.88 27.82
C PRO A 445 12.50 1.35 28.69
N LYS A 446 13.72 1.43 28.14
CA LYS A 446 14.89 2.00 28.85
C LYS A 446 14.71 3.49 29.14
N LEU A 447 14.28 4.29 28.15
CA LEU A 447 13.97 5.72 28.35
C LEU A 447 12.87 5.93 29.41
N THR A 448 11.82 5.11 29.39
CA THR A 448 10.73 5.15 30.36
C THR A 448 11.21 4.80 31.77
N ASN A 449 12.13 3.84 31.90
CA ASN A 449 12.74 3.48 33.18
C ASN A 449 13.71 4.56 33.69
N GLY A 450 14.53 5.16 32.81
CA GLY A 450 15.34 6.34 33.15
C GLY A 450 14.49 7.52 33.62
N LEU A 451 13.35 7.76 32.96
CA LEU A 451 12.39 8.79 33.36
C LEU A 451 11.72 8.49 34.71
N LYS A 452 11.42 7.23 35.01
CA LYS A 452 10.91 6.80 36.33
C LYS A 452 11.95 7.03 37.42
N GLN A 453 13.21 6.69 37.17
CA GLN A 453 14.34 6.88 38.09
C GLN A 453 14.70 8.36 38.29
N TRP A 454 14.54 9.20 37.27
CA TRP A 454 14.77 10.64 37.33
C TRP A 454 13.93 11.30 38.43
N LYS A 455 14.61 12.02 39.33
CA LYS A 455 14.04 12.66 40.52
C LYS A 455 14.57 14.11 40.61
N PRO A 456 13.81 15.11 40.16
CA PRO A 456 14.26 16.52 40.12
C PRO A 456 14.51 17.13 41.50
N ARG A 457 14.03 16.50 42.59
CA ARG A 457 14.11 17.01 43.97
C ARG A 457 15.46 16.83 44.67
N SER A 458 16.46 16.17 44.07
CA SER A 458 17.68 15.73 44.77
C SER A 458 18.85 16.74 44.78
N SER A 459 18.55 18.05 44.68
CA SER A 459 19.53 19.15 44.83
C SER A 459 19.58 19.72 46.26
N SER A 460 18.60 19.42 47.13
CA SER A 460 18.58 19.99 48.49
C SER A 460 19.42 19.17 49.49
N ARG A 461 20.63 19.69 49.74
CA ARG A 461 21.47 19.52 50.95
C ARG A 461 21.76 18.09 51.46
N ARG A 462 23.08 17.83 51.54
CA ARG A 462 23.78 16.89 52.47
C ARG A 462 23.87 15.42 52.01
N HIS A 463 25.10 15.03 51.63
CA HIS A 463 25.58 13.68 51.27
C HIS A 463 24.84 12.96 50.13
N THR A 464 25.34 13.10 48.89
CA THR A 464 24.98 12.25 47.75
C THR A 464 26.23 11.67 47.10
N SER A 465 26.24 10.35 46.88
CA SER A 465 27.26 9.64 46.10
C SER A 465 27.14 10.00 44.61
N SER A 466 28.23 9.83 43.82
CA SER A 466 28.31 10.30 42.42
C SER A 466 27.14 9.83 41.54
N SER A 467 26.69 8.59 41.71
CA SER A 467 25.51 8.00 41.02
C SER A 467 24.22 8.83 41.21
N SER A 468 24.01 9.44 42.38
CA SER A 468 22.82 10.24 42.65
C SER A 468 22.86 11.64 41.99
N SER A 469 24.00 12.08 41.47
CA SER A 469 24.11 13.36 40.75
C SER A 469 23.38 13.31 39.40
N HIS A 470 23.56 12.23 38.64
CA HIS A 470 23.00 12.08 37.29
C HIS A 470 21.46 12.03 37.33
N ASN A 471 20.87 11.36 38.34
CA ASN A 471 19.43 11.26 38.55
C ASN A 471 18.72 12.60 38.87
N SER A 472 19.46 13.66 39.18
CA SER A 472 18.93 15.00 39.47
C SER A 472 19.19 16.03 38.35
N ARG A 473 19.99 15.67 37.33
CA ARG A 473 20.31 16.56 36.20
C ARG A 473 19.12 16.72 35.26
N PHE A 474 19.15 17.74 34.40
CA PHE A 474 18.18 17.92 33.32
C PHE A 474 18.22 16.71 32.36
N PRO A 475 17.06 16.12 31.98
CA PRO A 475 17.00 14.90 31.18
C PRO A 475 17.19 15.21 29.69
N TRP A 476 18.35 15.74 29.31
CA TRP A 476 18.68 16.09 27.93
C TRP A 476 18.54 14.90 26.96
N TRP A 477 18.88 13.70 27.44
CA TRP A 477 18.74 12.43 26.73
C TRP A 477 17.31 12.13 26.28
N LEU A 478 16.28 12.69 26.94
CA LEU A 478 14.89 12.50 26.49
C LEU A 478 14.70 13.16 25.12
N PHE A 479 15.13 14.42 25.00
CA PHE A 479 14.91 15.26 23.83
C PHE A 479 15.72 14.76 22.61
N THR A 480 16.92 14.21 22.82
CA THR A 480 17.71 13.59 21.74
C THR A 480 17.02 12.38 21.11
N TRP A 481 16.14 11.70 21.84
CA TRP A 481 15.43 10.53 21.35
C TRP A 481 14.07 10.85 20.70
N LEU A 482 13.40 11.95 21.08
CA LEU A 482 12.08 12.31 20.55
C LEU A 482 12.04 12.40 19.01
N GLN A 483 13.14 12.83 18.37
CA GLN A 483 13.22 12.95 16.91
C GLN A 483 13.22 11.61 16.14
N TYR A 484 13.43 10.48 16.82
CA TYR A 484 13.47 9.15 16.20
C TYR A 484 12.20 8.32 16.46
N LEU A 485 11.32 8.77 17.37
CA LEU A 485 10.17 8.02 17.85
C LEU A 485 8.88 8.42 17.13
N ASP A 486 8.05 7.42 16.84
CA ASP A 486 6.69 7.60 16.29
C ASP A 486 5.82 8.54 17.15
N ASP A 487 4.82 9.15 16.52
CA ASP A 487 3.76 9.98 17.14
C ASP A 487 3.11 9.36 18.38
N ARG A 488 3.11 8.03 18.49
CA ARG A 488 2.63 7.25 19.66
C ARG A 488 3.31 7.68 20.96
N HIS A 489 4.62 7.95 20.89
CA HIS A 489 5.44 8.30 22.05
C HIS A 489 5.68 9.80 22.16
N THR A 490 5.68 10.49 21.02
CA THR A 490 6.00 11.91 20.88
C THR A 490 4.77 12.82 21.06
N ASN A 491 3.54 12.31 21.00
CA ASN A 491 2.34 13.12 21.19
C ASN A 491 1.98 13.28 22.70
N PRO A 492 2.03 14.50 23.27
CA PRO A 492 1.79 14.70 24.70
C PRO A 492 0.33 14.56 25.11
N LYS A 493 -0.62 14.51 24.16
CA LYS A 493 -2.06 14.37 24.43
C LYS A 493 -2.50 12.91 24.63
N GLN A 494 -1.70 11.95 24.18
CA GLN A 494 -2.02 10.53 24.37
C GLN A 494 -1.96 10.14 25.87
N PRO A 495 -2.79 9.18 26.32
CA PRO A 495 -2.84 8.78 27.73
C PRO A 495 -1.60 7.96 28.17
N THR A 496 -0.92 7.36 27.20
CA THR A 496 0.23 6.46 27.29
C THR A 496 1.27 6.88 26.24
N GLY A 497 2.56 6.72 26.55
CA GLY A 497 3.66 7.09 25.66
C GLY A 497 4.71 7.93 26.39
N LEU A 498 5.95 7.90 25.91
CA LEU A 498 7.11 8.48 26.61
C LEU A 498 6.92 9.96 26.99
N LEU A 499 6.42 10.79 26.08
CA LEU A 499 6.19 12.21 26.37
C LEU A 499 4.99 12.44 27.30
N SER A 500 3.99 11.54 27.32
CA SER A 500 2.88 11.63 28.27
C SER A 500 3.35 11.39 29.72
N ASP A 501 4.27 10.44 29.92
CA ASP A 501 4.94 10.21 31.20
C ASP A 501 5.90 11.37 31.54
N ALA A 502 6.59 11.91 30.54
CA ALA A 502 7.46 13.07 30.74
C ALA A 502 6.67 14.31 31.15
N LYS A 503 5.48 14.53 30.58
CA LYS A 503 4.53 15.57 30.99
C LYS A 503 4.07 15.38 32.44
N ARG A 504 3.76 14.14 32.87
CA ARG A 504 3.41 13.83 34.27
C ARG A 504 4.57 14.18 35.21
N LYS A 505 5.81 13.80 34.84
CA LYS A 505 7.02 14.15 35.60
C LYS A 505 7.28 15.66 35.62
N PHE A 506 7.12 16.35 34.49
CA PHE A 506 7.29 17.80 34.37
C PHE A 506 6.32 18.57 35.27
N ARG A 507 5.05 18.14 35.38
CA ARG A 507 4.09 18.69 36.36
C ARG A 507 4.61 18.57 37.80
N VAL A 508 5.15 17.39 38.17
CA VAL A 508 5.78 17.20 39.49
C VAL A 508 7.03 18.08 39.67
N VAL A 509 7.79 18.38 38.61
CA VAL A 509 8.86 19.40 38.67
C VAL A 509 8.25 20.76 39.01
N LEU A 510 7.26 21.23 38.25
CA LEU A 510 6.60 22.53 38.49
C LEU A 510 5.97 22.63 39.89
N ASP A 511 5.39 21.54 40.40
CA ASP A 511 4.81 21.46 41.74
C ASP A 511 5.85 21.49 42.87
N THR A 512 7.10 21.09 42.60
CA THR A 512 8.15 20.92 43.63
C THR A 512 9.41 21.77 43.42
N TRP A 513 9.47 22.53 42.32
CA TRP A 513 10.59 23.44 42.03
C TRP A 513 10.66 24.57 43.05
N ASP A 514 11.89 25.00 43.32
CA ASP A 514 12.23 26.06 44.26
C ASP A 514 12.36 27.36 43.46
N LEU A 515 11.43 28.31 43.68
CA LEU A 515 11.33 29.54 42.89
C LEU A 515 12.57 30.43 43.05
N SER A 516 13.20 30.41 44.23
CA SER A 516 14.46 31.11 44.54
C SER A 516 15.66 30.70 43.69
N LYS A 517 15.58 29.53 43.02
CA LYS A 517 16.62 29.04 42.10
C LYS A 517 16.44 29.57 40.67
N GLY A 518 15.43 30.40 40.42
CA GLY A 518 15.11 30.94 39.11
C GLY A 518 14.46 29.92 38.17
N LEU A 519 14.77 30.03 36.88
CA LEU A 519 14.17 29.21 35.82
C LEU A 519 14.63 27.75 35.86
N ILE A 520 13.74 26.84 35.46
CA ILE A 520 14.09 25.43 35.25
C ILE A 520 15.08 25.32 34.08
N PRO A 521 16.25 24.65 34.24
CA PRO A 521 17.17 24.41 33.14
C PRO A 521 16.49 23.71 31.96
N GLY A 522 16.69 24.19 30.74
CA GLY A 522 16.09 23.61 29.53
C GLY A 522 14.57 23.75 29.44
N ILE A 523 13.95 24.72 30.11
CA ILE A 523 12.50 25.01 30.03
C ILE A 523 12.01 25.22 28.59
N GLU A 524 12.85 25.73 27.70
CA GLU A 524 12.54 25.89 26.27
C GLU A 524 12.37 24.55 25.55
N LEU A 525 13.23 23.56 25.84
CA LEU A 525 13.08 22.21 25.29
C LEU A 525 11.77 21.55 25.78
N TRP A 526 11.34 21.84 27.01
CA TRP A 526 10.01 21.43 27.50
C TRP A 526 8.86 22.15 26.79
N ARG A 527 8.99 23.44 26.47
CA ARG A 527 8.02 24.20 25.66
C ARG A 527 7.89 23.58 24.28
N ASP A 528 9.02 23.34 23.61
CA ASP A 528 9.06 22.89 22.22
C ASP A 528 8.58 21.43 22.10
N ALA A 529 8.90 20.57 23.07
CA ALA A 529 8.40 19.19 23.10
C ALA A 529 6.91 19.09 23.47
N LEU A 530 6.43 19.84 24.48
CA LEU A 530 5.03 19.73 24.94
C LEU A 530 4.05 20.55 24.08
N GLY A 531 4.53 21.57 23.36
CA GLY A 531 3.73 22.44 22.50
C GLY A 531 2.47 22.95 23.19
N SER A 532 1.29 22.64 22.64
CA SER A 532 0.00 23.06 23.20
C SER A 532 -0.29 22.59 24.64
N GLU A 533 0.42 21.58 25.15
CA GLU A 533 0.26 21.07 26.52
C GLU A 533 1.15 21.82 27.54
N PHE A 534 2.02 22.72 27.09
CA PHE A 534 2.92 23.49 27.96
C PHE A 534 2.16 24.54 28.80
N ASP A 535 1.44 25.49 28.16
CA ASP A 535 0.70 26.55 28.86
C ASP A 535 -0.31 26.02 29.89
N PRO A 536 -1.09 24.94 29.63
CA PRO A 536 -1.95 24.34 30.63
C PRO A 536 -1.20 23.77 31.84
N CYS A 537 0.02 23.25 31.65
CA CYS A 537 0.85 22.78 32.77
C CYS A 537 1.33 23.97 33.62
N LEU A 538 1.86 25.04 33.00
CA LEU A 538 2.28 26.23 33.74
C LEU A 538 1.10 26.90 34.48
N ARG A 539 -0.04 27.11 33.81
CA ARG A 539 -1.23 27.73 34.40
C ARG A 539 -1.82 26.94 35.56
N ASN A 540 -1.78 25.61 35.52
CA ASN A 540 -2.42 24.78 36.55
C ASN A 540 -1.49 24.43 37.72
N HIS A 541 -0.17 24.32 37.48
CA HIS A 541 0.80 23.85 38.49
C HIS A 541 1.73 24.97 38.98
N LEU A 542 2.22 25.83 38.09
CA LEU A 542 3.17 26.89 38.45
C LEU A 542 2.47 28.18 38.89
N LEU A 543 1.50 28.68 38.12
CA LEU A 543 0.83 29.95 38.39
C LEU A 543 0.20 30.05 39.80
N PRO A 544 -0.48 29.01 40.34
CA PRO A 544 -0.99 29.06 41.72
C PRO A 544 0.12 29.06 42.78
N ARG A 545 1.32 28.56 42.45
CA ARG A 545 2.49 28.62 43.33
C ARG A 545 3.17 29.99 43.27
N LEU A 546 3.25 30.62 42.10
CA LEU A 546 3.71 32.01 41.97
C LEU A 546 2.80 32.98 42.74
N ALA A 547 1.47 32.78 42.67
CA ALA A 547 0.51 33.54 43.45
C ALA A 547 0.72 33.37 44.96
N ARG A 548 0.87 32.12 45.45
CA ARG A 548 1.18 31.86 46.87
C ARG A 548 2.53 32.42 47.29
N HIS A 549 3.56 32.39 46.43
CA HIS A 549 4.86 33.00 46.72
C HIS A 549 4.72 34.51 46.97
N LEU A 550 4.06 35.22 46.05
CA LEU A 550 3.76 36.66 46.22
C LEU A 550 2.79 36.93 47.38
N ARG A 551 1.94 35.98 47.77
CA ARG A 551 1.08 36.13 48.94
C ARG A 551 1.82 35.98 50.25
N ASP A 552 2.66 34.95 50.36
CA ASP A 552 3.19 34.47 51.64
C ASP A 552 4.62 34.96 51.92
N SER A 553 5.42 35.33 50.90
CA SER A 553 6.82 35.75 51.06
C SER A 553 7.12 37.18 50.62
N PHE A 554 6.26 37.81 49.81
CA PHE A 554 6.43 39.20 49.42
C PHE A 554 5.66 40.12 50.38
N GLU A 555 6.38 40.96 51.11
CA GLU A 555 5.79 42.07 51.87
C GLU A 555 6.26 43.38 51.26
N VAL A 556 5.36 44.37 51.17
CA VAL A 556 5.73 45.73 50.82
C VAL A 556 6.16 46.40 52.13
N ASN A 557 7.31 47.06 52.16
CA ASN A 557 7.84 47.76 53.33
C ASN A 557 8.69 48.96 52.87
N PRO A 558 8.25 50.21 53.08
CA PRO A 558 8.98 51.39 52.63
C PRO A 558 10.40 51.57 53.21
N GLN A 559 10.71 50.91 54.34
CA GLN A 559 12.00 51.08 55.04
C GLN A 559 13.04 49.99 54.71
N ASP A 560 12.60 48.78 54.37
CA ASP A 560 13.47 47.63 54.06
C ASP A 560 12.72 46.69 53.10
N GLN A 561 12.88 46.92 51.79
CA GLN A 561 12.12 46.24 50.75
C GLN A 561 12.90 45.06 50.15
N ASP A 562 12.43 43.84 50.39
CA ASP A 562 12.89 42.67 49.64
C ASP A 562 12.19 42.59 48.27
N LEU A 563 12.98 42.58 47.19
CA LEU A 563 12.50 42.41 45.83
C LEU A 563 12.63 40.96 45.32
N ALA A 564 13.39 40.09 46.00
CA ALA A 564 13.65 38.74 45.52
C ALA A 564 12.36 37.92 45.24
N PRO A 565 11.30 37.96 46.09
CA PRO A 565 10.04 37.28 45.79
C PRO A 565 9.34 37.78 44.53
N LEU A 566 9.47 39.06 44.20
CA LEU A 566 8.89 39.69 43.01
C LEU A 566 9.73 39.37 41.77
N GLU A 567 11.05 39.53 41.84
CA GLU A 567 11.98 39.14 40.79
C GLU A 567 11.82 37.66 40.40
N ASP A 568 11.67 36.77 41.39
CA ASP A 568 11.47 35.34 41.16
C ASP A 568 10.22 35.04 40.36
N VAL A 569 9.16 35.83 40.49
CA VAL A 569 7.97 35.73 39.64
C VAL A 569 8.18 36.39 38.28
N LEU A 570 8.82 37.57 38.23
CA LEU A 570 9.10 38.29 36.98
C LEU A 570 10.02 37.49 36.04
N LYS A 571 10.94 36.68 36.56
CA LYS A 571 11.77 35.73 35.79
C LYS A 571 10.92 34.76 34.94
N TRP A 572 9.69 34.42 35.37
CA TRP A 572 8.76 33.56 34.62
C TRP A 572 7.86 34.31 33.63
N SER A 573 7.83 35.64 33.64
CA SER A 573 6.97 36.44 32.75
C SER A 573 7.06 36.08 31.26
N PRO A 574 8.23 35.73 30.66
CA PRO A 574 8.32 35.41 29.23
C PRO A 574 7.61 34.10 28.83
N PHE A 575 7.28 33.24 29.81
CA PHE A 575 6.60 31.96 29.58
C PHE A 575 5.07 32.04 29.76
N PHE A 576 4.56 33.21 30.14
CA PHE A 576 3.12 33.48 30.26
C PHE A 576 2.69 34.55 29.25
N LYS A 577 1.40 34.58 28.92
CA LYS A 577 0.83 35.72 28.19
C LYS A 577 0.86 36.95 29.10
N PRO A 578 1.22 38.16 28.62
CA PRO A 578 1.35 39.36 29.46
C PRO A 578 0.13 39.66 30.34
N ASN A 579 -1.08 39.40 29.83
CA ASN A 579 -2.33 39.56 30.60
C ASN A 579 -2.40 38.65 31.84
N VAL A 580 -1.78 37.47 31.83
CA VAL A 580 -1.80 36.52 32.96
C VAL A 580 -0.84 36.97 34.06
N SER A 581 0.35 37.47 33.71
CA SER A 581 1.29 38.08 34.66
C SER A 581 0.75 39.40 35.21
N ALA A 582 0.08 40.22 34.38
CA ALA A 582 -0.63 41.41 34.85
C ALA A 582 -1.72 41.08 35.87
N LEU A 583 -2.61 40.12 35.57
CA LEU A 583 -3.67 39.69 36.49
C LEU A 583 -3.11 39.10 37.79
N LEU A 584 -1.94 38.45 37.75
CA LEU A 584 -1.24 37.97 38.95
C LEU A 584 -0.77 39.12 39.85
N LEU A 585 -0.21 40.18 39.25
CA LEU A 585 0.21 41.38 39.98
C LEU A 585 -1.01 42.13 40.56
N VAL A 586 -2.09 42.28 39.80
CA VAL A 586 -3.34 42.89 40.28
C VAL A 586 -3.98 42.08 41.42
N ALA A 587 -3.83 40.75 41.42
CA ALA A 587 -4.38 39.89 42.47
C ALA A 587 -3.55 39.88 43.77
N GLU A 588 -2.22 39.91 43.71
CA GLU A 588 -1.36 39.67 44.89
C GLU A 588 -0.40 40.82 45.25
N PHE A 589 0.02 41.66 44.28
CA PHE A 589 0.93 42.79 44.50
C PHE A 589 0.17 44.09 44.81
N PHE A 590 -0.71 44.52 43.90
CA PHE A 590 -1.40 45.82 44.02
C PHE A 590 -2.22 46.00 45.31
N PRO A 591 -2.91 44.97 45.86
CA PRO A 591 -3.61 45.12 47.13
C PRO A 591 -2.69 45.43 48.31
N LYS A 592 -1.45 44.91 48.29
CA LYS A 592 -0.43 45.19 49.33
C LYS A 592 0.14 46.60 49.15
N PHE A 593 0.44 46.99 47.91
CA PHE A 593 0.88 48.32 47.54
C PHE A 593 -0.14 49.40 47.96
N HIS A 594 -1.41 49.25 47.56
CA HIS A 594 -2.50 50.20 47.89
C HIS A 594 -2.77 50.29 49.38
N ASN A 595 -2.66 49.18 50.13
CA ASN A 595 -2.80 49.19 51.59
C ASN A 595 -1.72 50.05 52.25
N ILE A 596 -0.46 49.94 51.83
CA ILE A 596 0.63 50.72 52.40
C ILE A 596 0.59 52.18 51.94
N LEU A 597 0.22 52.44 50.68
CA LEU A 597 -0.08 53.79 50.22
C LEU A 597 -1.16 54.45 51.09
N TYR A 598 -2.26 53.75 51.40
CA TYR A 598 -3.32 54.24 52.29
C TYR A 598 -2.80 54.50 53.72
N ILE A 599 -2.04 53.56 54.30
CA ILE A 599 -1.45 53.71 55.64
C ILE A 599 -0.52 54.91 55.70
N TRP A 600 0.29 55.15 54.67
CA TRP A 600 1.25 56.25 54.64
C TRP A 600 0.56 57.60 54.43
N LEU A 601 -0.46 57.66 53.56
CA LEU A 601 -1.31 58.85 53.37
C LEU A 601 -2.20 59.18 54.59
N THR A 602 -2.42 58.22 55.49
CA THR A 602 -3.22 58.39 56.71
C THR A 602 -2.38 58.83 57.93
N ASN A 603 -1.07 58.55 57.93
CA ASN A 603 -0.19 58.77 59.08
C ASN A 603 0.90 59.82 58.76
N ASP A 604 0.51 61.09 58.76
CA ASP A 604 1.37 62.28 58.57
C ASP A 604 2.28 62.21 57.32
N PRO A 605 1.70 62.25 56.09
CA PRO A 605 2.42 61.97 54.85
C PRO A 605 3.38 63.09 54.41
N ASN A 606 4.65 62.73 54.17
CA ASN A 606 5.53 63.51 53.31
C ASN A 606 5.26 63.16 51.83
N TYR A 607 4.46 63.98 51.14
CA TYR A 607 4.08 63.75 49.74
C TYR A 607 5.25 63.64 48.75
N GLU A 608 6.41 64.24 49.05
CA GLU A 608 7.61 64.14 48.21
C GLU A 608 8.18 62.70 48.26
N GLU A 609 8.36 62.14 49.45
CA GLU A 609 8.80 60.76 49.66
C GLU A 609 7.80 59.74 49.07
N VAL A 610 6.49 59.99 49.20
CA VAL A 610 5.45 59.12 48.61
C VAL A 610 5.51 59.15 47.08
N ALA A 611 5.79 60.30 46.47
CA ALA A 611 5.93 60.45 45.03
C ALA A 611 7.20 59.77 44.49
N GLU A 612 8.33 59.86 45.19
CA GLU A 612 9.55 59.12 44.85
C GLU A 612 9.34 57.60 44.95
N TRP A 613 8.71 57.13 46.04
CA TRP A 613 8.40 55.72 46.27
C TRP A 613 7.44 55.14 45.22
N PHE A 614 6.37 55.87 44.87
CA PHE A 614 5.47 55.49 43.77
C PHE A 614 6.24 55.35 42.44
N SER A 615 7.06 56.36 42.11
CA SER A 615 7.83 56.39 40.86
C SER A 615 8.85 55.26 40.80
N TRP A 616 9.51 54.96 41.92
CA TRP A 616 10.41 53.83 42.07
C TRP A 616 9.70 52.50 41.85
N TRP A 617 8.55 52.27 42.51
CA TRP A 617 7.77 51.03 42.31
C TRP A 617 7.31 50.84 40.88
N ARG A 618 6.85 51.91 40.21
CA ARG A 618 6.49 51.86 38.79
C ARG A 618 7.67 51.43 37.91
N SER A 619 8.91 51.80 38.28
CA SER A 619 10.13 51.38 37.57
C SER A 619 10.54 49.91 37.80
N GLN A 620 10.13 49.28 38.91
CA GLN A 620 10.43 47.87 39.20
C GLN A 620 9.58 46.90 38.37
N ILE A 621 8.40 47.32 37.90
CA ILE A 621 7.57 46.52 37.01
C ILE A 621 8.05 46.70 35.55
N PRO A 622 8.32 45.62 34.79
CA PRO A 622 8.71 45.73 33.39
C PRO A 622 7.70 46.51 32.53
N SER A 623 8.19 47.34 31.61
CA SER A 623 7.36 48.20 30.74
C SER A 623 6.23 47.43 30.03
N HIS A 624 6.53 46.26 29.47
CA HIS A 624 5.55 45.40 28.79
C HIS A 624 4.37 44.92 29.67
N LEU A 625 4.45 45.06 31.00
CA LEU A 625 3.34 44.83 31.93
C LEU A 625 2.68 46.17 32.33
N ASN A 626 3.46 47.23 32.55
CA ASN A 626 2.94 48.56 32.84
C ASN A 626 2.10 49.16 31.70
N ASP A 627 2.44 48.88 30.44
CA ASP A 627 1.73 49.36 29.25
C ASP A 627 0.33 48.70 29.08
N LEU A 628 0.02 47.66 29.86
CA LEU A 628 -1.28 47.00 29.84
C LEU A 628 -2.30 47.81 30.66
N SER A 629 -3.45 48.11 30.07
CA SER A 629 -4.50 48.93 30.72
C SER A 629 -4.91 48.41 32.11
N ILE A 630 -4.88 47.09 32.32
CA ILE A 630 -5.21 46.44 33.60
C ILE A 630 -4.25 46.87 34.73
N VAL A 631 -2.99 47.15 34.39
CA VAL A 631 -1.94 47.59 35.33
C VAL A 631 -1.92 49.12 35.44
N ASP A 632 -2.09 49.83 34.32
CA ASP A 632 -2.18 51.29 34.32
C ASP A 632 -3.44 51.78 35.06
N ASP A 633 -4.57 51.07 35.01
CA ASP A 633 -5.78 51.37 35.78
C ASP A 633 -5.52 51.32 37.31
N GLU A 634 -4.68 50.39 37.79
CA GLU A 634 -4.28 50.31 39.19
C GLU A 634 -3.32 51.45 39.57
N TRP A 635 -2.33 51.76 38.72
CA TRP A 635 -1.45 52.92 38.92
C TRP A 635 -2.22 54.25 38.93
N ASN A 636 -3.17 54.42 38.01
CA ASN A 636 -4.07 55.58 37.97
C ASN A 636 -4.99 55.64 39.20
N THR A 637 -5.35 54.51 39.78
CA THR A 637 -6.13 54.46 41.04
C THR A 637 -5.30 54.91 42.22
N ALA A 638 -4.02 54.52 42.30
CA ALA A 638 -3.07 55.02 43.30
C ALA A 638 -2.79 56.54 43.16
N LEU A 639 -2.66 57.05 41.93
CA LEU A 639 -2.52 58.50 41.71
C LEU A 639 -3.77 59.26 42.18
N ARG A 640 -4.98 58.76 41.89
CA ARG A 640 -6.22 59.38 42.38
C ARG A 640 -6.33 59.37 43.91
N THR A 641 -5.85 58.34 44.60
CA THR A 641 -5.87 58.33 46.08
C THR A 641 -4.85 59.31 46.67
N MET A 642 -3.68 59.49 46.03
CA MET A 642 -2.71 60.53 46.40
C MET A 642 -3.27 61.95 46.17
N ASP A 643 -3.87 62.21 45.01
CA ASP A 643 -4.51 63.51 44.68
C ASP A 643 -5.64 63.85 45.66
N LEU A 644 -6.45 62.86 46.04
CA LEU A 644 -7.56 63.01 46.98
C LEU A 644 -7.04 63.27 48.40
N ALA A 645 -6.02 62.53 48.85
CA ALA A 645 -5.37 62.75 50.15
C ALA A 645 -4.79 64.17 50.26
N SER A 646 -4.10 64.63 49.21
CA SER A 646 -3.55 65.99 49.13
C SER A 646 -4.63 67.08 49.21
N GLN A 647 -5.80 66.85 48.60
CA GLN A 647 -6.95 67.78 48.69
C GLN A 647 -7.62 67.80 50.08
N LEU A 648 -7.56 66.69 50.84
CA LEU A 648 -8.15 66.60 52.18
C LEU A 648 -7.23 67.08 53.31
N GLY A 649 -5.91 67.03 53.12
CA GLY A 649 -4.93 67.38 54.15
C GLY A 649 -5.15 66.57 55.44
N ASP A 650 -5.19 67.23 56.60
CA ASP A 650 -5.42 66.61 57.90
C ASP A 650 -6.72 65.75 57.98
N ARG A 651 -7.69 65.99 57.10
CA ARG A 651 -8.95 65.19 57.04
C ARG A 651 -8.79 63.86 56.32
N ALA A 652 -7.68 63.65 55.61
CA ALA A 652 -7.39 62.41 54.90
C ALA A 652 -7.56 61.18 55.81
N ALA A 653 -7.09 61.26 57.06
CA ALA A 653 -7.18 60.18 58.04
C ALA A 653 -8.61 59.80 58.47
N ALA A 654 -9.62 60.63 58.19
CA ALA A 654 -11.02 60.38 58.54
C ALA A 654 -11.94 60.20 57.31
N GLU A 655 -11.58 60.79 56.17
CA GLU A 655 -12.43 60.86 54.97
C GLU A 655 -11.88 60.04 53.77
N LEU A 656 -10.65 59.51 53.82
CA LEU A 656 -10.17 58.57 52.79
C LEU A 656 -10.89 57.22 52.88
N PRO A 657 -11.42 56.68 51.76
CA PRO A 657 -11.95 55.32 51.74
C PRO A 657 -10.80 54.30 51.85
N PRO A 658 -10.90 53.27 52.72
CA PRO A 658 -9.91 52.21 52.78
C PRO A 658 -9.90 51.42 51.46
N PRO A 659 -8.72 50.94 51.00
CA PRO A 659 -8.63 50.20 49.74
C PRO A 659 -9.46 48.92 49.82
N THR A 660 -10.35 48.72 48.83
CA THR A 660 -11.27 47.58 48.80
C THR A 660 -10.52 46.28 48.51
N THR A 661 -10.01 45.63 49.55
CA THR A 661 -9.40 44.30 49.50
C THR A 661 -10.48 43.23 49.25
N THR A 662 -11.04 43.19 48.04
CA THR A 662 -12.02 42.17 47.65
C THR A 662 -11.65 41.59 46.29
N THR A 663 -11.31 40.30 46.30
CA THR A 663 -11.05 39.51 45.10
C THR A 663 -12.23 39.63 44.11
N PRO A 664 -11.97 39.81 42.80
CA PRO A 664 -13.01 40.21 41.86
C PRO A 664 -14.00 39.08 41.61
N THR A 665 -15.20 39.20 42.20
CA THR A 665 -16.36 38.36 41.86
C THR A 665 -17.42 39.26 41.22
N THR A 666 -17.55 39.15 39.90
CA THR A 666 -18.67 39.62 39.04
C THR A 666 -19.31 40.96 39.38
N ARG A 667 -19.06 41.98 38.55
CA ARG A 667 -19.95 43.16 38.43
C ARG A 667 -21.37 42.72 38.06
N THR A 668 -22.31 42.84 38.98
CA THR A 668 -23.75 42.74 38.68
C THR A 668 -24.34 44.15 38.60
N THR A 669 -25.12 44.41 37.56
CA THR A 669 -25.77 45.71 37.31
C THR A 669 -26.82 46.06 38.38
N GLN A 670 -26.95 47.35 38.70
CA GLN A 670 -28.01 47.89 39.56
C GLN A 670 -29.42 47.60 39.00
N PRO A 671 -30.45 47.70 39.85
CA PRO A 671 -31.42 48.79 39.64
C PRO A 671 -31.88 49.51 40.92
N LEU A 672 -32.36 50.76 40.74
CA LEU A 672 -33.03 51.59 41.75
C LEU A 672 -34.47 51.08 42.04
N PRO A 673 -35.11 51.48 43.16
CA PRO A 673 -36.31 50.81 43.69
C PRO A 673 -37.63 51.50 43.34
N THR A 674 -38.74 50.74 43.41
CA THR A 674 -40.04 51.26 43.85
C THR A 674 -40.84 50.20 44.61
N THR A 675 -41.66 50.65 45.56
CA THR A 675 -42.42 49.85 46.52
C THR A 675 -43.71 49.25 45.93
N THR A 676 -44.20 48.12 46.51
CA THR A 676 -45.46 48.05 47.31
C THR A 676 -46.01 46.61 47.43
N SER A 677 -46.54 46.29 48.61
CA SER A 677 -47.48 45.19 48.97
C SER A 677 -46.99 43.73 49.15
N ILE A 678 -47.64 43.11 50.14
CA ILE A 678 -47.55 41.79 50.83
C ILE A 678 -48.97 41.13 50.66
N PRO A 679 -49.30 39.84 50.93
CA PRO A 679 -48.55 38.69 51.51
C PRO A 679 -48.58 37.35 50.72
N GLY A 680 -47.76 36.38 51.17
CA GLY A 680 -47.98 34.94 50.89
C GLY A 680 -46.86 34.04 51.45
N ALA A 681 -47.12 33.31 52.52
CA ALA A 681 -46.17 32.42 53.21
C ALA A 681 -46.89 31.10 53.62
N PRO A 682 -46.22 30.09 54.19
CA PRO A 682 -44.98 29.37 53.81
C PRO A 682 -45.31 27.82 53.79
N PRO A 683 -44.56 26.83 54.35
CA PRO A 683 -43.10 26.60 54.55
C PRO A 683 -42.61 25.19 54.07
N LYS A 684 -41.28 24.92 54.18
CA LYS A 684 -40.56 23.66 54.59
C LYS A 684 -39.11 23.67 54.01
N SER A 685 -37.99 23.67 54.77
CA SER A 685 -37.36 22.59 55.59
C SER A 685 -36.98 21.33 54.78
N THR A 686 -35.78 20.71 54.81
CA THR A 686 -34.52 20.87 55.58
C THR A 686 -33.37 20.05 54.91
N LEU A 687 -32.10 20.23 55.35
CA LEU A 687 -30.81 19.61 54.92
C LEU A 687 -30.69 18.06 55.10
N PRO A 688 -29.57 17.35 54.77
CA PRO A 688 -28.57 17.36 53.64
C PRO A 688 -28.31 15.89 53.12
N PRO A 689 -27.08 15.43 52.76
CA PRO A 689 -26.20 15.69 51.58
C PRO A 689 -26.08 14.48 50.60
N THR A 690 -25.31 14.59 49.50
CA THR A 690 -24.10 13.79 49.11
C THR A 690 -23.75 14.01 47.61
N ASP A 691 -22.51 14.38 47.28
CA ASP A 691 -21.93 14.48 45.90
C ASP A 691 -21.49 13.08 45.36
N PRO A 692 -20.89 12.87 44.15
CA PRO A 692 -20.46 13.78 43.06
C PRO A 692 -20.80 13.21 41.63
N PRO A 693 -20.13 13.57 40.49
CA PRO A 693 -19.41 14.79 40.13
C PRO A 693 -19.85 15.45 38.79
N SER A 694 -19.33 16.66 38.59
CA SER A 694 -18.95 17.28 37.30
C SER A 694 -19.99 18.04 36.47
N ARG A 695 -19.64 19.30 36.18
CA ARG A 695 -19.77 19.93 34.86
C ARG A 695 -18.72 21.03 34.72
N LYS A 696 -17.91 20.94 33.67
CA LYS A 696 -17.07 22.06 33.18
C LYS A 696 -17.98 23.09 32.50
N PRO A 697 -17.59 24.37 32.39
CA PRO A 697 -18.41 25.37 31.71
C PRO A 697 -18.66 24.97 30.26
N LYS A 698 -19.90 25.15 29.81
CA LYS A 698 -20.33 24.84 28.44
C LYS A 698 -19.67 25.80 27.45
N ILE A 699 -19.04 25.26 26.42
CA ILE A 699 -18.99 25.92 25.11
C ILE A 699 -20.43 25.85 24.57
N LEU A 700 -20.93 26.95 24.00
CA LEU A 700 -22.17 26.92 23.23
C LEU A 700 -21.86 26.30 21.87
N GLU A 701 -21.72 24.97 21.84
CA GLU A 701 -21.99 24.22 20.61
C GLU A 701 -23.49 24.31 20.36
N GLU A 702 -23.86 24.88 19.21
CA GLU A 702 -25.22 24.80 18.69
C GLU A 702 -25.54 23.32 18.53
N ILE A 703 -26.47 22.80 19.35
CA ILE A 703 -26.84 21.39 19.32
C ILE A 703 -27.46 21.12 17.95
N ALA A 704 -26.74 20.41 17.08
CA ALA A 704 -27.25 20.09 15.77
C ALA A 704 -28.54 19.28 15.92
N PHE A 705 -29.58 19.59 15.14
CA PHE A 705 -30.88 18.91 15.25
C PHE A 705 -30.77 17.38 15.07
N LYS A 706 -29.75 16.91 14.35
CA LYS A 706 -29.38 15.48 14.27
C LYS A 706 -29.14 14.85 15.66
N ASP A 707 -28.49 15.55 16.58
CA ASP A 707 -28.15 15.02 17.91
C ASP A 707 -29.39 15.01 18.81
N ILE A 708 -30.32 15.97 18.60
CA ILE A 708 -31.66 15.96 19.20
C ILE A 708 -32.43 14.72 18.71
N LEU A 709 -32.45 14.47 17.39
CA LEU A 709 -33.06 13.28 16.80
C LEU A 709 -32.43 11.97 17.34
N GLU A 710 -31.10 11.89 17.44
CA GLU A 710 -30.43 10.72 18.02
C GLU A 710 -30.81 10.49 19.49
N SER A 711 -30.89 11.56 20.30
CA SER A 711 -31.37 11.45 21.69
C SER A 711 -32.83 11.01 21.79
N TRP A 712 -33.71 11.56 20.94
CA TRP A 712 -35.13 11.22 20.91
C TRP A 712 -35.35 9.78 20.45
N CYS A 713 -34.60 9.31 19.44
CA CYS A 713 -34.62 7.91 19.04
C CYS A 713 -34.25 6.99 20.20
N LEU A 714 -33.19 7.31 20.96
CA LEU A 714 -32.80 6.51 22.14
C LEU A 714 -33.88 6.49 23.23
N GLU A 715 -34.55 7.62 23.49
CA GLU A 715 -35.68 7.69 24.44
C GLU A 715 -36.87 6.82 24.01
N GLN A 716 -37.16 6.75 22.70
CA GLN A 716 -38.21 5.89 22.12
C GLN A 716 -37.76 4.44 21.86
N GLY A 717 -36.55 4.04 22.30
CA GLY A 717 -36.02 2.68 22.07
C GLY A 717 -35.66 2.36 20.62
N LEU A 718 -35.54 3.39 19.77
CA LEU A 718 -35.17 3.30 18.35
C LEU A 718 -33.65 3.47 18.17
N ILE A 719 -33.11 2.81 17.15
CA ILE A 719 -31.70 2.90 16.75
C ILE A 719 -31.61 3.64 15.42
N MET A 720 -30.80 4.70 15.37
CA MET A 720 -30.47 5.46 14.16
C MET A 720 -29.15 4.93 13.57
N LEU A 721 -29.20 4.39 12.35
CA LEU A 721 -28.06 3.76 11.67
C LEU A 721 -27.69 4.53 10.39
N PRO A 722 -26.44 5.03 10.24
CA PRO A 722 -26.02 5.71 9.01
C PRO A 722 -25.85 4.69 7.87
N LEU A 723 -26.50 4.93 6.73
CA LEU A 723 -26.50 4.00 5.59
C LEU A 723 -25.29 4.15 4.66
N ARG A 724 -24.49 5.21 4.82
CA ARG A 724 -23.39 5.60 3.90
C ARG A 724 -23.84 5.83 2.44
N GLU A 725 -25.14 6.01 2.24
CA GLU A 725 -25.75 6.44 0.98
C GLU A 725 -26.13 7.92 1.09
N ALA A 726 -25.98 8.66 -0.01
CA ALA A 726 -26.44 10.04 -0.12
C ALA A 726 -27.80 10.08 -0.84
N HIS A 727 -28.68 10.99 -0.43
CA HIS A 727 -29.97 11.20 -1.10
C HIS A 727 -29.76 11.74 -2.53
N PRO A 728 -30.44 11.17 -3.55
CA PRO A 728 -30.07 11.34 -4.95
C PRO A 728 -30.27 12.75 -5.53
N GLN A 729 -31.00 13.66 -4.85
CA GLN A 729 -31.26 15.02 -5.35
C GLN A 729 -30.56 16.12 -4.55
N ASN A 730 -30.36 15.95 -3.24
CA ASN A 730 -29.79 16.97 -2.36
C ASN A 730 -28.44 16.58 -1.73
N GLY A 731 -27.96 15.34 -1.96
CA GLY A 731 -26.65 14.86 -1.49
C GLY A 731 -26.55 14.63 0.03
N LEU A 732 -27.64 14.79 0.78
CA LEU A 732 -27.62 14.65 2.24
C LEU A 732 -27.48 13.17 2.67
N PRO A 733 -26.81 12.89 3.81
CA PRO A 733 -26.61 11.53 4.28
C PRO A 733 -27.95 10.87 4.68
N LEU A 734 -28.16 9.63 4.22
CA LEU A 734 -29.29 8.80 4.59
C LEU A 734 -29.02 8.02 5.89
N PHE A 735 -30.03 8.01 6.76
CA PHE A 735 -30.06 7.25 8.00
C PHE A 735 -31.23 6.25 7.97
N ARG A 736 -31.15 5.18 8.75
CA ARG A 736 -32.23 4.23 9.00
C ARG A 736 -32.64 4.31 10.47
N ILE A 737 -33.90 4.64 10.74
CA ILE A 737 -34.48 4.62 12.09
C ILE A 737 -35.26 3.31 12.23
N THR A 738 -34.88 2.46 13.18
CA THR A 738 -35.45 1.11 13.36
C THR A 738 -35.57 0.72 14.83
N ALA A 739 -36.66 0.04 15.20
CA ALA A 739 -36.80 -0.59 16.52
C ALA A 739 -36.06 -1.94 16.64
N SER A 740 -35.53 -2.50 15.54
CA SER A 740 -34.86 -3.79 15.57
C SER A 740 -33.37 -3.68 15.90
N ALA A 741 -32.95 -4.32 16.98
CA ALA A 741 -31.54 -4.52 17.35
C ALA A 741 -30.70 -5.23 16.26
N THR A 742 -31.34 -5.86 15.26
CA THR A 742 -30.64 -6.48 14.11
C THR A 742 -30.27 -5.49 13.00
N GLY A 743 -30.69 -4.22 13.10
CA GLY A 743 -30.50 -3.19 12.08
C GLY A 743 -31.33 -3.36 10.80
N LYS A 744 -32.14 -4.42 10.72
CA LYS A 744 -33.04 -4.71 9.59
C LYS A 744 -34.47 -4.24 9.92
N GLY A 745 -35.22 -3.78 8.92
CA GLY A 745 -36.50 -3.09 9.13
C GLY A 745 -36.33 -1.59 9.38
N GLY A 746 -37.40 -0.92 9.80
CA GLY A 746 -37.44 0.53 9.99
C GLY A 746 -37.51 1.35 8.70
N VAL A 747 -37.47 2.67 8.84
CA VAL A 747 -37.61 3.63 7.73
C VAL A 747 -36.28 4.31 7.40
N VAL A 748 -36.12 4.71 6.15
CA VAL A 748 -35.01 5.55 5.70
C VAL A 748 -35.41 7.02 5.83
N ALA A 749 -34.52 7.84 6.39
CA ALA A 749 -34.74 9.27 6.58
C ALA A 749 -33.46 10.08 6.32
N PHE A 750 -33.62 11.37 6.01
CA PHE A 750 -32.54 12.36 6.05
C PHE A 750 -32.96 13.56 6.91
N VAL A 751 -31.96 14.33 7.36
CA VAL A 751 -32.16 15.54 8.14
C VAL A 751 -31.79 16.74 7.27
N GLN A 752 -32.69 17.73 7.17
CA GLN A 752 -32.44 18.98 6.45
C GLN A 752 -32.99 20.15 7.25
N GLY A 753 -32.09 20.96 7.83
CA GLY A 753 -32.44 21.89 8.90
C GLY A 753 -33.02 21.14 10.10
N ASP A 754 -34.07 21.71 10.70
CA ASP A 754 -34.73 21.17 11.90
C ASP A 754 -35.90 20.21 11.57
N VAL A 755 -35.83 19.51 10.43
CA VAL A 755 -36.91 18.62 9.94
C VAL A 755 -36.35 17.27 9.49
N VAL A 756 -37.03 16.20 9.90
CA VAL A 756 -36.77 14.82 9.49
C VAL A 756 -37.63 14.49 8.27
N TRP A 757 -36.98 14.09 7.17
CA TRP A 757 -37.65 13.71 5.93
C TRP A 757 -37.60 12.19 5.75
N VAL A 758 -38.76 11.56 5.65
CA VAL A 758 -38.94 10.11 5.76
C VAL A 758 -39.40 9.52 4.43
N GLN A 759 -38.75 8.44 3.98
CA GLN A 759 -39.07 7.78 2.71
C GLN A 759 -40.42 7.05 2.78
N ASN A 760 -41.32 7.28 1.83
CA ASN A 760 -42.61 6.59 1.80
C ASN A 760 -42.45 5.11 1.40
N LYS A 761 -43.04 4.19 2.20
CA LYS A 761 -43.00 2.72 1.97
C LYS A 761 -43.53 2.29 0.58
N ARG A 762 -44.48 3.04 -0.01
CA ARG A 762 -45.12 2.75 -1.32
C ARG A 762 -44.46 3.46 -2.50
N ALA A 763 -43.92 4.66 -2.30
CA ALA A 763 -43.30 5.47 -3.34
C ALA A 763 -41.89 5.91 -2.91
N LYS A 764 -40.86 5.14 -3.32
CA LYS A 764 -39.47 5.31 -2.86
C LYS A 764 -38.80 6.63 -3.26
N GLU A 765 -39.36 7.35 -4.22
CA GLU A 765 -38.88 8.67 -4.65
C GLU A 765 -39.58 9.83 -3.91
N THR A 766 -40.63 9.53 -3.13
CA THR A 766 -41.39 10.50 -2.35
C THR A 766 -40.93 10.52 -0.89
N TRP A 767 -40.65 11.71 -0.38
CA TRP A 767 -40.17 11.95 0.98
C TRP A 767 -41.14 12.90 1.68
N GLU A 768 -41.55 12.52 2.88
CA GLU A 768 -42.54 13.24 3.68
C GLU A 768 -41.85 13.85 4.91
N PRO A 769 -42.04 15.15 5.21
CA PRO A 769 -41.53 15.74 6.44
C PRO A 769 -42.36 15.22 7.62
N MET A 770 -41.70 14.74 8.68
CA MET A 770 -42.38 14.29 9.89
C MET A 770 -41.75 14.91 11.14
N GLY A 771 -42.59 15.19 12.14
CA GLY A 771 -42.17 15.60 13.48
C GLY A 771 -41.65 14.44 14.32
N LEU A 772 -41.08 14.76 15.48
CA LEU A 772 -40.62 13.81 16.50
C LEU A 772 -41.80 13.30 17.33
N GLU A 773 -42.74 12.65 16.66
CA GLU A 773 -44.04 12.23 17.19
C GLU A 773 -44.24 10.71 17.05
N GLU A 774 -45.29 10.16 17.69
CA GLU A 774 -45.60 8.72 17.73
C GLU A 774 -45.70 8.09 16.32
N ALA A 775 -46.18 8.84 15.33
CA ALA A 775 -46.25 8.41 13.93
C ALA A 775 -44.87 8.04 13.32
N LEU A 776 -43.77 8.64 13.79
CA LEU A 776 -42.41 8.27 13.38
C LEU A 776 -41.99 6.93 14.03
N VAL A 777 -42.39 6.70 15.28
CA VAL A 777 -42.16 5.44 16.00
C VAL A 777 -42.92 4.30 15.33
N GLU A 778 -44.22 4.46 15.04
CA GLU A 778 -45.03 3.45 14.36
C GLU A 778 -44.41 3.01 13.01
N ARG A 779 -44.00 3.98 12.17
CA ARG A 779 -43.34 3.66 10.89
C ARG A 779 -42.01 2.93 11.10
N ALA A 780 -41.23 3.29 12.13
CA ALA A 780 -39.93 2.68 12.46
C ALA A 780 -40.05 1.27 13.08
N GLU A 781 -41.14 0.99 13.81
CA GLU A 781 -41.52 -0.36 14.24
C GLU A 781 -42.07 -1.22 13.09
N GLY A 782 -42.52 -0.58 12.01
CA GLY A 782 -43.00 -1.24 10.80
C GLY A 782 -44.51 -1.35 10.68
N LYS A 783 -45.27 -0.77 11.61
CA LYS A 783 -46.73 -0.62 11.55
C LYS A 783 -47.17 0.25 10.36
#